data_AF-A0A1Z4QX78-F1
#
_entry.id   AF-A0A1Z4QX78-F1
#
_cell.length_a   1.000
_cell.length_b   1.000
_cell.length_c   1.000
_cell.angle_alpha   90.00
_cell.angle_beta   90.00
_cell.angle_gamma   90.00
#
_symmetry.space_group_name_H-M   'P 1'
#
loop_
_entity.id
_entity.type
_entity.pdbx_description
1 polymer ?
#
loop_
_entity_poly.entity_id
_entity_poly.type
_entity_poly.pdbx_seq_one_letter_code
_entity_poly.pdbx_strand_id
1 'polypeptide(L)'
;MTVGNEKENDKFITTEALQTEEESIWNTFKTAFSDRNCLGYWRYPIFSPLGEIRKEPDIFIVDRELGLLVIEILPITIESDIETLYAISQQRVEHQLRALIGNCDREPAIWRKVIGRAIVALPHITAEQWQNKGFHELPNSQNILFQNQLNLNLNLNCQTPEHENVETQKFASFRESISQISPIVPGESLEDKDWELLLSVISGTPVLRQPQRQITTSGKSRSHILNSLRDKLYDIDLQQEHIGKEIPPGMQRIRGIAGSGKTVLLCQKAAHMHLKHPEWDIALVFFTRSLYDQMTILVDKWLRRFSGGEVQYNPKTNRKLRLLHAWGAKEQPGLYGIICEHHGKRRWTVADTTEKQPQQALAELCKRLQEEITIQPMFDAILIDEGQDLVTDADLKFADKQAIYWLAYQALRPVSVEQPQEKRLIWAYDEAQSLDNLTVPTAKEIFGAELADILNKQPQYPGGIMRSHIMRHCYRTPGRVLTAAHAVGMGLLRPQGMLSGITNKKDWEKIGYEVNGDFRRLGQQITIHRPAKYSPNPIPEIWGEPVLEFETYNTRQEELTALSEKVMHNIVHDGLNPSRDILILILGTSMEAKDLEVQVAEFLIQQGIDIYIPSAPQNNTVTFAWQESKPNMFWDDGSVTVSRLPRAKGNEADMVYLLGLDSIARHESDLTLRNQLFVAMTRTKAWLSLSGIGKYPMYEEMCQVISSCDTFTFSYNRPPKRDISEDT
;
A
#
# COMPACT_ATOMS: atom_id res chain seq x y z
N MET A 1 16.29 16.94 -8.72
CA MET A 1 16.09 16.66 -10.17
C MET A 1 14.75 17.21 -10.56
N THR A 2 14.64 17.86 -11.72
CA THR A 2 13.42 18.48 -12.22
C THR A 2 12.28 17.46 -12.26
N VAL A 3 11.27 17.68 -11.43
CA VAL A 3 9.99 16.99 -11.47
C VAL A 3 9.50 17.08 -12.91
N GLY A 4 9.46 15.93 -13.60
CA GLY A 4 8.87 15.86 -14.93
C GLY A 4 7.41 16.29 -14.86
N ASN A 5 6.91 16.84 -15.97
CA ASN A 5 5.52 17.26 -16.22
C ASN A 5 4.46 16.15 -15.99
N GLU A 6 4.40 15.55 -14.82
CA GLU A 6 3.20 14.92 -14.27
C GLU A 6 2.40 16.05 -13.61
N LYS A 7 1.24 16.32 -14.23
CA LYS A 7 0.31 17.46 -14.09
C LYS A 7 0.40 18.28 -12.79
N GLU A 8 0.39 19.62 -12.94
CA GLU A 8 0.32 20.62 -11.85
C GLU A 8 -0.78 20.38 -10.78
N ASN A 9 -1.76 19.52 -11.07
CA ASN A 9 -2.84 19.14 -10.15
C ASN A 9 -2.50 18.01 -9.15
N ASP A 10 -1.43 17.24 -9.36
CA ASP A 10 -1.14 16.03 -8.55
C ASP A 10 -0.55 16.37 -7.16
N LYS A 11 -0.30 17.67 -6.88
CA LYS A 11 0.19 18.16 -5.59
C LYS A 11 -0.92 18.70 -4.67
N PHE A 12 -2.19 18.59 -5.07
CA PHE A 12 -3.34 19.01 -4.27
C PHE A 12 -4.30 17.83 -4.06
N ILE A 13 -4.34 17.32 -2.84
CA ILE A 13 -5.04 16.09 -2.50
C ILE A 13 -6.37 16.41 -1.83
N THR A 14 -7.46 15.94 -2.42
CA THR A 14 -8.82 16.11 -1.90
C THR A 14 -9.24 14.84 -1.19
N THR A 15 -9.17 14.79 0.15
CA THR A 15 -9.33 13.50 0.86
C THR A 15 -10.77 12.99 0.92
N GLU A 16 -11.76 13.83 0.63
CA GLU A 16 -13.18 13.46 0.56
C GLU A 16 -13.94 14.35 -0.43
N ALA A 17 -15.14 13.93 -0.85
CA ALA A 17 -15.96 14.73 -1.76
C ALA A 17 -16.33 16.10 -1.14
N LEU A 18 -16.19 17.15 -1.94
CA LEU A 18 -16.44 18.54 -1.56
C LEU A 18 -17.91 18.93 -1.74
N GLN A 19 -18.42 19.81 -0.88
CA GLN A 19 -19.63 20.58 -1.16
C GLN A 19 -19.33 21.77 -2.09
N THR A 20 -20.34 22.31 -2.78
CA THR A 20 -20.15 23.35 -3.82
C THR A 20 -19.45 24.61 -3.31
N GLU A 21 -19.75 25.05 -2.09
CA GLU A 21 -19.13 26.24 -1.50
C GLU A 21 -17.66 25.99 -1.11
N GLU A 22 -17.41 24.83 -0.49
CA GLU A 22 -16.06 24.37 -0.12
C GLU A 22 -15.16 24.24 -1.36
N GLU A 23 -15.72 23.74 -2.47
CA GLU A 23 -15.02 23.59 -3.74
C GLU A 23 -14.53 24.93 -4.29
N SER A 24 -15.34 25.99 -4.19
CA SER A 24 -14.93 27.34 -4.63
C SER A 24 -13.72 27.85 -3.84
N ILE A 25 -13.75 27.73 -2.51
CA ILE A 25 -12.65 28.15 -1.63
C ILE A 25 -11.41 27.30 -1.92
N TRP A 26 -11.55 25.98 -2.00
CA TRP A 26 -10.42 25.09 -2.28
C TRP A 26 -9.78 25.38 -3.63
N ASN A 27 -10.58 25.66 -4.66
CA ASN A 27 -10.09 26.07 -5.97
C ASN A 27 -9.30 27.38 -5.90
N THR A 28 -9.67 28.35 -5.05
CA THR A 28 -8.88 29.58 -4.84
C THR A 28 -7.48 29.23 -4.34
N PHE A 29 -7.36 28.34 -3.36
CA PHE A 29 -6.04 27.92 -2.84
C PHE A 29 -5.24 27.11 -3.88
N LYS A 30 -5.87 26.17 -4.60
CA LYS A 30 -5.17 25.41 -5.65
C LYS A 30 -4.59 26.32 -6.72
N THR A 31 -5.37 27.26 -7.24
CA THR A 31 -4.90 28.23 -8.23
C THR A 31 -3.85 29.18 -7.65
N ALA A 32 -4.05 29.66 -6.42
CA ALA A 32 -3.10 30.53 -5.76
C ALA A 32 -1.74 29.88 -5.46
N PHE A 33 -1.65 28.55 -5.42
CA PHE A 33 -0.42 27.83 -5.09
C PHE A 33 0.08 26.93 -6.23
N SER A 34 -0.54 26.97 -7.43
CA SER A 34 -0.23 26.05 -8.54
C SER A 34 1.20 26.20 -9.10
N ASP A 35 1.78 27.39 -9.06
CA ASP A 35 3.16 27.73 -9.45
C ASP A 35 4.18 27.55 -8.31
N ARG A 36 3.73 27.31 -7.08
CA ARG A 36 4.61 27.17 -5.90
C ARG A 36 5.15 25.75 -5.71
N ASN A 37 6.32 25.63 -5.09
CA ASN A 37 6.80 24.34 -4.59
C ASN A 37 6.10 24.03 -3.26
N CYS A 38 4.96 23.35 -3.35
CA CYS A 38 4.07 23.08 -2.23
C CYS A 38 3.32 21.76 -2.38
N LEU A 39 2.72 21.31 -1.28
CA LEU A 39 1.79 20.20 -1.22
C LEU A 39 0.56 20.64 -0.43
N GLY A 40 -0.62 20.49 -1.02
CA GLY A 40 -1.88 20.93 -0.42
C GLY A 40 -2.82 19.76 -0.15
N TYR A 41 -3.59 19.87 0.92
CA TYR A 41 -4.59 18.90 1.33
C TYR A 41 -5.88 19.62 1.69
N TRP A 42 -6.98 19.16 1.13
CA TRP A 42 -8.29 19.33 1.75
C TRP A 42 -8.45 18.22 2.78
N ARG A 43 -8.65 18.57 4.06
CA ARG A 43 -8.87 17.60 5.16
C ARG A 43 -7.69 16.64 5.37
N TYR A 44 -6.55 17.18 5.79
CA TYR A 44 -5.38 16.37 6.13
C TYR A 44 -5.64 15.49 7.37
N PRO A 45 -5.27 14.19 7.37
CA PRO A 45 -5.59 13.24 8.45
C PRO A 45 -4.76 13.45 9.71
N ILE A 46 -5.04 14.52 10.45
CA ILE A 46 -4.54 14.77 11.79
C ILE A 46 -5.71 15.08 12.73
N PHE A 47 -5.87 14.23 13.74
CA PHE A 47 -7.00 14.22 14.67
C PHE A 47 -6.46 14.50 16.07
N SER A 48 -6.36 15.78 16.42
CA SER A 48 -5.93 16.20 17.76
C SER A 48 -7.15 16.52 18.64
N PRO A 49 -7.15 16.22 19.95
CA PRO A 49 -8.29 16.50 20.78
C PRO A 49 -8.34 17.97 21.19
N LEU A 50 -9.46 18.60 20.88
CA LEU A 50 -9.94 19.77 21.61
C LEU A 50 -11.40 19.50 21.97
N GLY A 51 -11.61 19.05 23.21
CA GLY A 51 -12.91 18.58 23.68
C GLY A 51 -13.26 17.18 23.15
N GLU A 52 -14.54 16.93 22.89
CA GLU A 52 -15.05 15.62 22.46
C GLU A 52 -14.98 15.40 20.93
N ILE A 53 -14.75 16.46 20.15
CA ILE A 53 -14.82 16.43 18.68
C ILE A 53 -13.40 16.39 18.09
N ARG A 54 -13.11 15.32 17.36
CA ARG A 54 -11.90 15.20 16.53
C ARG A 54 -12.22 15.76 15.15
N LYS A 55 -11.68 16.94 14.82
CA LYS A 55 -11.84 17.58 13.50
C LYS A 55 -10.45 17.73 12.85
N GLU A 56 -10.36 17.35 11.58
CA GLU A 56 -9.19 17.60 10.72
C GLU A 56 -9.12 19.10 10.33
N PRO A 57 -7.94 19.62 9.94
CA PRO A 57 -7.84 20.92 9.27
C PRO A 57 -8.74 20.96 8.04
N ASP A 58 -9.41 22.08 7.75
CA ASP A 58 -10.20 22.18 6.51
C ASP A 58 -9.23 22.23 5.31
N ILE A 59 -8.23 23.11 5.36
CA ILE A 59 -7.14 23.19 4.37
C ILE A 59 -5.79 23.11 5.08
N PHE A 60 -4.88 22.35 4.51
CA PHE A 60 -3.49 22.28 4.95
C PHE A 60 -2.56 22.44 3.75
N ILE A 61 -1.61 23.37 3.82
CA ILE A 61 -0.60 23.59 2.78
C ILE A 61 0.78 23.52 3.40
N VAL A 62 1.65 22.71 2.81
CA VAL A 62 3.10 22.71 3.05
C VAL A 62 3.71 23.50 1.91
N ASP A 63 4.25 24.68 2.19
CA ASP A 63 4.90 25.53 1.20
C ASP A 63 6.36 25.78 1.59
N ARG A 64 7.25 25.78 0.59
CA ARG A 64 8.68 25.89 0.83
C ARG A 64 9.10 27.21 1.50
N GLU A 65 8.39 28.30 1.23
CA GLU A 65 8.70 29.62 1.80
C GLU A 65 7.81 29.96 3.00
N LEU A 66 6.54 29.58 2.94
CA LEU A 66 5.55 29.90 3.98
C LEU A 66 5.47 28.84 5.08
N GLY A 67 6.15 27.70 4.95
CA GLY A 67 6.13 26.61 5.91
C GLY A 67 4.77 25.90 5.95
N LEU A 68 4.32 25.55 7.15
CA LEU A 68 3.03 24.88 7.38
C LEU A 68 1.92 25.90 7.53
N LEU A 69 0.92 25.84 6.66
CA LEU A 69 -0.30 26.64 6.73
C LEU A 69 -1.46 25.72 7.10
N VAL A 70 -1.99 25.88 8.31
CA VAL A 70 -3.21 25.19 8.74
C VAL A 70 -4.35 26.20 8.72
N ILE A 71 -5.41 25.92 7.97
CA ILE A 71 -6.54 26.83 7.78
C ILE A 71 -7.83 26.13 8.19
N GLU A 72 -8.57 26.77 9.08
CA GLU A 72 -9.95 26.40 9.41
C GLU A 72 -10.94 27.33 8.71
N ILE A 73 -11.94 26.77 8.03
CA ILE A 73 -13.02 27.52 7.38
C ILE A 73 -14.19 27.61 8.36
N LEU A 74 -14.58 28.82 8.69
CA LEU A 74 -15.69 29.11 9.61
C LEU A 74 -16.80 29.87 8.85
N PRO A 75 -17.79 29.14 8.28
CA PRO A 75 -18.84 29.72 7.42
C PRO A 75 -19.95 30.35 8.26
N ILE A 76 -19.63 31.45 8.94
CA ILE A 76 -20.58 32.22 9.78
C ILE A 76 -20.79 33.61 9.21
N THR A 77 -21.97 34.18 9.48
CA THR A 77 -22.29 35.57 9.12
C THR A 77 -21.96 36.52 10.27
N ILE A 78 -21.90 37.83 9.96
CA ILE A 78 -21.56 38.88 10.94
C ILE A 78 -22.56 39.00 12.11
N GLU A 79 -23.75 38.41 11.98
CA GLU A 79 -24.79 38.38 13.01
C GLU A 79 -24.70 37.19 13.99
N SER A 80 -23.79 36.24 13.75
CA SER A 80 -23.62 35.05 14.59
C SER A 80 -22.91 35.35 15.93
N ASP A 81 -22.90 34.39 16.86
CA ASP A 81 -22.06 34.45 18.09
C ASP A 81 -20.58 34.26 17.75
N ILE A 82 -19.98 35.31 17.19
CA ILE A 82 -18.63 35.29 16.60
C ILE A 82 -17.55 35.07 17.64
N GLU A 83 -17.60 35.75 18.79
CA GLU A 83 -16.51 35.72 19.76
C GLU A 83 -16.22 34.30 20.24
N THR A 84 -17.27 33.56 20.60
CA THR A 84 -17.17 32.18 21.07
C THR A 84 -16.68 31.25 19.95
N LEU A 85 -17.30 31.32 18.77
CA LEU A 85 -16.97 30.42 17.66
C LEU A 85 -15.56 30.67 17.12
N TYR A 86 -15.17 31.93 16.98
CA TYR A 86 -13.83 32.32 16.53
C TYR A 86 -12.76 31.87 17.52
N ALA A 87 -12.97 32.05 18.83
CA ALA A 87 -12.02 31.61 19.85
C ALA A 87 -11.79 30.09 19.82
N ILE A 88 -12.87 29.30 19.66
CA ILE A 88 -12.79 27.84 19.52
C ILE A 88 -12.01 27.45 18.27
N SER A 89 -12.28 28.10 17.13
CA SER A 89 -11.57 27.84 15.87
C SER A 89 -10.08 28.21 15.94
N GLN A 90 -9.75 29.35 16.55
CA GLN A 90 -8.35 29.75 16.79
C GLN A 90 -7.59 28.70 17.61
N GLN A 91 -8.18 28.24 18.71
CA GLN A 91 -7.57 27.21 19.54
C GLN A 91 -7.38 25.89 18.77
N ARG A 92 -8.36 25.52 17.95
CA ARG A 92 -8.35 24.30 17.13
C ARG A 92 -7.25 24.31 16.09
N VAL A 93 -7.18 25.35 15.28
CA VAL A 93 -6.19 25.47 14.21
C VAL A 93 -4.76 25.53 14.78
N GLU A 94 -4.55 26.20 15.92
CA GLU A 94 -3.26 26.26 16.60
C GLU A 94 -2.83 24.88 17.15
N HIS A 95 -3.76 24.13 17.74
CA HIS A 95 -3.46 22.79 18.25
C HIS A 95 -3.13 21.82 17.10
N GLN A 96 -3.90 21.85 16.01
CA GLN A 96 -3.60 21.04 14.81
C GLN A 96 -2.22 21.37 14.24
N LEU A 97 -1.87 22.67 14.15
CA LEU A 97 -0.53 23.10 13.74
C LEU A 97 0.55 22.55 14.68
N ARG A 98 0.37 22.65 16.01
CA ARG A 98 1.33 22.12 16.97
C ARG A 98 1.49 20.60 16.88
N ALA A 99 0.42 19.86 16.59
CA ALA A 99 0.49 18.42 16.37
C ALA A 99 1.36 18.08 15.14
N LEU A 100 1.23 18.86 14.05
CA LEU A 100 2.06 18.71 12.86
C LEU A 100 3.53 19.07 13.11
N ILE A 101 3.78 20.21 13.79
CA ILE A 101 5.13 20.61 14.21
C ILE A 101 5.75 19.56 15.13
N GLY A 102 4.98 18.99 16.05
CA GLY A 102 5.44 17.91 16.93
C GLY A 102 5.85 16.63 16.19
N ASN A 103 5.31 16.39 14.98
CA ASN A 103 5.82 15.32 14.12
C ASN A 103 7.14 15.70 13.44
N CYS A 104 7.29 16.97 13.05
CA CYS A 104 8.52 17.49 12.44
C CYS A 104 9.68 17.52 13.43
N ASP A 105 9.44 17.98 14.66
CA ASP A 105 10.45 18.11 15.72
C ASP A 105 10.99 16.77 16.23
N ARG A 106 10.39 15.63 15.82
CA ARG A 106 10.95 14.30 16.07
C ARG A 106 12.14 13.98 15.17
N GLU A 107 12.30 14.69 14.06
CA GLU A 107 13.41 14.52 13.14
C GLU A 107 14.51 15.56 13.45
N PRO A 108 15.71 15.13 13.92
CA PRO A 108 16.73 16.06 14.39
C PRO A 108 17.18 17.10 13.37
N ALA A 109 17.16 16.78 12.07
CA ALA A 109 17.64 17.67 11.02
C ALA A 109 16.72 18.89 10.79
N ILE A 110 15.42 18.79 11.12
CA ILE A 110 14.43 19.88 10.97
C ILE A 110 13.84 20.34 12.31
N TRP A 111 14.40 19.91 13.43
CA TRP A 111 13.96 20.31 14.75
C TRP A 111 13.98 21.84 14.92
N ARG A 112 12.83 22.44 15.24
CA ARG A 112 12.62 23.89 15.39
C ARG A 112 12.95 24.74 14.15
N LYS A 113 13.08 24.11 12.97
CA LYS A 113 13.31 24.81 11.71
C LYS A 113 12.02 25.13 10.97
N VAL A 114 10.96 24.35 11.18
CA VAL A 114 9.73 24.44 10.40
C VAL A 114 8.86 25.61 10.87
N ILE A 115 8.61 26.57 9.98
CA ILE A 115 7.70 27.69 10.21
C ILE A 115 6.24 27.20 10.20
N GLY A 116 5.42 27.72 11.12
CA GLY A 116 4.00 27.36 11.21
C GLY A 116 3.07 28.56 11.36
N ARG A 117 2.01 28.60 10.54
CA ARG A 117 0.91 29.58 10.58
C ARG A 117 -0.43 28.88 10.76
N ALA A 118 -1.25 29.42 11.63
CA ALA A 118 -2.62 28.96 11.86
C ALA A 118 -3.58 30.10 11.49
N ILE A 119 -4.55 29.80 10.62
CA ILE A 119 -5.37 30.80 9.93
C ILE A 119 -6.84 30.42 10.08
N VAL A 120 -7.70 31.41 10.32
CA VAL A 120 -9.16 31.23 10.25
C VAL A 120 -9.68 31.95 9.00
N ALA A 121 -10.40 31.25 8.15
CA ALA A 121 -11.03 31.79 6.95
C ALA A 121 -12.52 32.04 7.21
N LEU A 122 -12.97 33.28 6.97
CA LEU A 122 -14.35 33.74 7.12
C LEU A 122 -14.96 34.06 5.75
N PRO A 123 -15.56 33.08 5.05
CA PRO A 123 -16.01 33.26 3.67
C PRO A 123 -17.23 34.18 3.51
N HIS A 124 -17.96 34.49 4.59
CA HIS A 124 -19.16 35.35 4.55
C HIS A 124 -18.99 36.70 5.26
N ILE A 125 -17.78 37.02 5.72
CA ILE A 125 -17.49 38.26 6.44
C ILE A 125 -16.39 39.02 5.70
N THR A 126 -16.61 40.29 5.40
CA THR A 126 -15.58 41.19 4.87
C THR A 126 -14.74 41.79 5.98
N ALA A 127 -13.51 42.21 5.66
CA ALA A 127 -12.65 42.91 6.62
C ALA A 127 -13.31 44.19 7.18
N GLU A 128 -14.09 44.90 6.36
CA GLU A 128 -14.82 46.11 6.76
C GLU A 128 -15.94 45.79 7.77
N GLN A 129 -16.71 44.72 7.54
CA GLN A 129 -17.73 44.27 8.48
C GLN A 129 -17.13 43.90 9.83
N TRP A 130 -15.98 43.22 9.83
CA TRP A 130 -15.23 42.86 11.03
C TRP A 130 -14.76 44.09 11.82
N GLN A 131 -14.21 45.09 11.12
CA GLN A 131 -13.75 46.34 11.73
C GLN A 131 -14.91 47.15 12.32
N ASN A 132 -16.02 47.31 11.57
CA ASN A 132 -17.19 48.08 12.00
C ASN A 132 -17.86 47.53 13.26
N LYS A 133 -17.72 46.23 13.52
CA LYS A 133 -18.21 45.58 14.76
C LYS A 133 -17.25 45.70 15.94
N GLY A 134 -16.05 46.26 15.75
CA GLY A 134 -15.01 46.32 16.78
C GLY A 134 -14.24 45.02 16.96
N PHE A 135 -14.50 43.99 16.16
CA PHE A 135 -13.87 42.67 16.34
C PHE A 135 -12.38 42.64 15.97
N HIS A 136 -11.85 43.69 15.33
CA HIS A 136 -10.41 43.84 15.11
C HIS A 136 -9.58 43.90 16.40
N GLU A 137 -10.22 44.17 17.54
CA GLU A 137 -9.60 44.14 18.87
C GLU A 137 -9.50 42.71 19.45
N LEU A 138 -10.16 41.70 18.86
CA LEU A 138 -10.07 40.32 19.31
C LEU A 138 -8.64 39.77 19.14
N PRO A 139 -8.17 38.89 20.04
CA PRO A 139 -6.85 38.27 19.93
C PRO A 139 -6.65 37.58 18.58
N ASN A 140 -5.44 37.69 18.02
CA ASN A 140 -5.06 37.05 16.75
C ASN A 140 -5.93 37.45 15.52
N SER A 141 -6.64 38.58 15.57
CA SER A 141 -7.43 39.09 14.43
C SER A 141 -6.62 39.31 13.14
N GLN A 142 -5.30 39.41 13.25
CA GLN A 142 -4.37 39.47 12.11
C GLN A 142 -4.19 38.14 11.36
N ASN A 143 -4.68 37.02 11.92
CA ASN A 143 -4.56 35.68 11.35
C ASN A 143 -5.85 35.24 10.64
N ILE A 144 -6.59 36.19 10.06
CA ILE A 144 -7.88 35.96 9.42
C ILE A 144 -7.79 36.20 7.91
N LEU A 145 -8.40 35.31 7.13
CA LEU A 145 -8.69 35.54 5.72
C LEU A 145 -10.18 35.84 5.55
N PHE A 146 -10.51 36.99 4.96
CA PHE A 146 -11.89 37.45 4.81
C PHE A 146 -12.46 37.12 3.43
N GLN A 147 -13.78 37.24 3.30
CA GLN A 147 -14.54 36.99 2.07
C GLN A 147 -13.92 37.66 0.82
N ASN A 148 -13.51 38.92 0.95
CA ASN A 148 -12.93 39.71 -0.13
C ASN A 148 -11.58 39.17 -0.63
N GLN A 149 -10.93 38.27 0.13
CA GLN A 149 -9.69 37.60 -0.25
C GLN A 149 -9.93 36.16 -0.74
N LEU A 150 -11.01 35.50 -0.30
CA LEU A 150 -11.27 34.08 -0.56
C LEU A 150 -12.04 33.82 -1.88
N ASN A 151 -12.88 34.76 -2.32
CA ASN A 151 -13.80 34.58 -3.45
C ASN A 151 -13.24 35.13 -4.78
N LEU A 152 -11.99 34.77 -5.11
CA LEU A 152 -11.32 35.28 -6.32
C LEU A 152 -11.87 34.67 -7.62
N ASN A 153 -12.45 33.47 -7.54
CA ASN A 153 -12.90 32.69 -8.71
C ASN A 153 -14.30 33.06 -9.24
N LEU A 154 -15.10 33.82 -8.52
CA LEU A 154 -16.52 34.07 -8.85
C LEU A 154 -16.75 35.04 -10.04
N ASN A 155 -15.70 35.66 -10.59
CA ASN A 155 -15.79 36.69 -11.63
C ASN A 155 -15.16 36.28 -12.99
N LEU A 156 -14.94 34.98 -13.23
CA LEU A 156 -14.06 34.47 -14.29
C LEU A 156 -14.78 33.94 -15.56
N ASN A 157 -15.63 34.76 -16.19
CA ASN A 157 -16.35 34.34 -17.42
C ASN A 157 -15.86 34.97 -18.74
N CYS A 158 -14.66 35.56 -18.80
CA CYS A 158 -14.12 36.11 -20.07
C CYS A 158 -12.61 35.81 -20.23
N GLN A 159 -12.27 35.02 -21.25
CA GLN A 159 -10.89 34.70 -21.62
C GLN A 159 -10.39 35.70 -22.67
N THR A 160 -9.68 36.73 -22.24
CA THR A 160 -8.84 37.57 -23.11
C THR A 160 -7.44 37.70 -22.49
N PRO A 161 -6.38 37.98 -23.28
CA PRO A 161 -5.00 38.10 -22.77
C PRO A 161 -4.80 39.20 -21.71
N GLU A 162 -5.70 40.20 -21.67
CA GLU A 162 -5.68 41.25 -20.65
C GLU A 162 -6.22 40.76 -19.29
N HIS A 163 -7.06 39.71 -19.28
CA HIS A 163 -7.60 39.10 -18.06
C HIS A 163 -6.58 38.21 -17.34
N GLU A 164 -5.71 37.50 -18.06
CA GLU A 164 -4.68 36.62 -17.46
C GLU A 164 -3.70 37.38 -16.55
N ASN A 165 -3.31 38.60 -16.94
CA ASN A 165 -2.43 39.45 -16.13
C ASN A 165 -3.11 39.93 -14.83
N VAL A 166 -4.41 40.27 -14.90
CA VAL A 166 -5.19 40.71 -13.74
C VAL A 166 -5.44 39.54 -12.76
N GLU A 167 -5.68 38.34 -13.27
CA GLU A 167 -5.85 37.13 -12.47
C GLU A 167 -4.58 36.76 -11.71
N THR A 168 -3.45 36.73 -12.42
CA THR A 168 -2.13 36.46 -11.81
C THR A 168 -1.84 37.44 -10.68
N GLN A 169 -2.18 38.72 -10.87
CA GLN A 169 -2.00 39.75 -9.86
C GLN A 169 -2.91 39.58 -8.62
N LYS A 170 -4.16 39.13 -8.81
CA LYS A 170 -5.08 38.82 -7.70
C LYS A 170 -4.56 37.67 -6.83
N PHE A 171 -4.12 36.58 -7.45
CA PHE A 171 -3.57 35.44 -6.71
C PHE A 171 -2.23 35.79 -6.04
N ALA A 172 -1.39 36.60 -6.68
CA ALA A 172 -0.18 37.12 -6.05
C ALA A 172 -0.48 37.97 -4.80
N SER A 173 -1.46 38.88 -4.86
CA SER A 173 -1.90 39.68 -3.71
C SER A 173 -2.51 38.84 -2.59
N PHE A 174 -3.23 37.77 -2.93
CA PHE A 174 -3.72 36.80 -1.95
C PHE A 174 -2.58 36.08 -1.22
N ARG A 175 -1.56 35.63 -1.95
CA ARG A 175 -0.34 35.04 -1.35
C ARG A 175 0.40 36.03 -0.45
N GLU A 176 0.50 37.30 -0.88
CA GLU A 176 1.10 38.36 -0.09
C GLU A 176 0.31 38.63 1.20
N SER A 177 -1.02 38.56 1.14
CA SER A 177 -1.86 38.65 2.34
C SER A 177 -1.54 37.52 3.33
N ILE A 178 -1.31 36.29 2.85
CA ILE A 178 -0.91 35.16 3.70
C ILE A 178 0.51 35.34 4.26
N SER A 179 1.45 35.88 3.47
CA SER A 179 2.83 36.07 3.93
C SER A 179 2.97 37.11 5.04
N GLN A 180 2.06 38.10 5.07
CA GLN A 180 1.95 39.11 6.12
C GLN A 180 1.42 38.55 7.46
N ILE A 181 0.77 37.37 7.45
CA ILE A 181 0.32 36.70 8.67
C ILE A 181 1.55 36.22 9.44
N SER A 182 1.66 36.67 10.70
CA SER A 182 2.78 36.30 11.57
C SER A 182 2.74 34.81 11.90
N PRO A 183 3.89 34.11 11.82
CA PRO A 183 3.96 32.71 12.20
C PRO A 183 3.74 32.55 13.71
N ILE A 184 2.86 31.61 14.09
CA ILE A 184 2.66 31.21 15.48
C ILE A 184 3.84 30.38 15.97
N VAL A 185 4.41 29.56 15.07
CA VAL A 185 5.62 28.78 15.32
C VAL A 185 6.75 29.36 14.45
N PRO A 186 7.76 30.02 15.05
CA PRO A 186 8.89 30.55 14.29
C PRO A 186 9.76 29.39 13.78
N GLY A 187 10.51 29.66 12.71
CA GLY A 187 11.42 28.72 12.08
C GLY A 187 12.39 29.46 11.15
N GLU A 188 13.04 28.72 10.26
CA GLU A 188 14.00 29.23 9.29
C GLU A 188 13.71 28.70 7.88
N SER A 189 14.45 29.20 6.89
CA SER A 189 14.36 28.69 5.51
C SER A 189 15.03 27.32 5.44
N LEU A 190 14.35 26.35 4.81
CA LEU A 190 14.84 24.98 4.69
C LEU A 190 15.73 24.80 3.45
N GLU A 191 16.87 24.12 3.64
CA GLU A 191 17.68 23.58 2.54
C GLU A 191 16.91 22.49 1.78
N ASP A 192 17.34 22.13 0.56
CA ASP A 192 16.65 21.11 -0.27
C ASP A 192 16.42 19.78 0.47
N LYS A 193 17.45 19.27 1.16
CA LYS A 193 17.38 18.02 1.94
C LYS A 193 16.40 18.11 3.12
N ASP A 194 16.31 19.29 3.74
CA ASP A 194 15.45 19.54 4.90
C ASP A 194 13.99 19.71 4.44
N TRP A 195 13.78 20.26 3.24
CA TRP A 195 12.48 20.31 2.57
C TRP A 195 11.99 18.92 2.16
N GLU A 196 12.84 18.08 1.58
CA GLU A 196 12.51 16.68 1.25
C GLU A 196 12.14 15.90 2.51
N LEU A 197 12.91 16.07 3.60
CA LEU A 197 12.60 15.49 4.91
C LEU A 197 11.24 15.97 5.44
N LEU A 198 10.92 17.26 5.33
CA LEU A 198 9.60 17.78 5.72
C LEU A 198 8.47 17.09 4.94
N LEU A 199 8.61 16.94 3.62
CA LEU A 199 7.63 16.23 2.79
C LEU A 199 7.49 14.76 3.19
N SER A 200 8.59 14.06 3.51
CA SER A 200 8.55 12.69 4.05
C SER A 200 7.83 12.62 5.41
N VAL A 201 8.04 13.59 6.30
CA VAL A 201 7.34 13.64 7.59
C VAL A 201 5.84 13.85 7.41
N ILE A 202 5.44 14.74 6.49
CA ILE A 202 4.04 15.06 6.21
C ILE A 202 3.32 13.91 5.47
N SER A 203 3.99 13.21 4.56
CA SER A 203 3.46 11.97 3.97
C SER A 203 3.30 10.87 5.02
N GLY A 204 4.16 10.87 6.03
CA GLY A 204 4.13 9.90 7.13
C GLY A 204 5.05 8.71 6.90
N THR A 205 5.99 8.79 5.94
CA THR A 205 7.00 7.75 5.68
C THR A 205 7.77 7.32 6.95
N PRO A 206 8.12 8.22 7.91
CA PRO A 206 8.79 7.82 9.15
C PRO A 206 8.04 6.77 9.99
N VAL A 207 6.72 6.63 9.83
CA VAL A 207 5.92 5.60 10.50
C VAL A 207 6.41 4.18 10.15
N LEU A 208 6.90 4.01 8.93
CA LEU A 208 7.39 2.74 8.40
C LEU A 208 8.86 2.48 8.79
N ARG A 209 9.56 3.49 9.34
CA ARG A 209 10.94 3.37 9.79
C ARG A 209 11.04 2.25 10.85
N GLN A 210 12.02 1.36 10.69
CA GLN A 210 12.35 0.37 11.70
C GLN A 210 13.37 0.96 12.67
N PRO A 211 13.34 0.55 13.96
CA PRO A 211 14.34 1.01 14.92
C PRO A 211 15.75 0.55 14.51
N GLN A 212 16.74 1.39 14.78
CA GLN A 212 18.14 1.00 14.63
C GLN A 212 18.45 -0.18 15.56
N ARG A 213 19.29 -1.08 15.07
CA ARG A 213 19.80 -2.20 15.86
C ARG A 213 21.24 -1.94 16.26
N GLN A 214 21.62 -2.42 17.44
CA GLN A 214 23.04 -2.45 17.79
C GLN A 214 23.75 -3.42 16.85
N ILE A 215 24.80 -2.95 16.18
CA ILE A 215 25.61 -3.78 15.30
C ILE A 215 26.83 -4.24 16.07
N THR A 216 27.05 -5.55 16.08
CA THR A 216 28.18 -6.20 16.74
C THR A 216 29.33 -6.51 15.78
N THR A 217 29.09 -6.42 14.47
CA THR A 217 30.07 -6.77 13.44
C THR A 217 31.00 -5.59 13.14
N SER A 218 32.21 -5.86 12.63
CA SER A 218 33.16 -4.84 12.22
C SER A 218 33.26 -4.77 10.69
N GLY A 219 33.17 -3.57 10.11
CA GLY A 219 33.30 -3.36 8.66
C GLY A 219 31.97 -3.43 7.91
N LYS A 220 32.03 -3.49 6.57
CA LYS A 220 30.83 -3.55 5.72
C LYS A 220 30.17 -4.93 5.87
N SER A 221 28.95 -4.97 6.42
CA SER A 221 28.14 -6.18 6.59
C SER A 221 26.69 -5.92 6.20
N ARG A 222 25.90 -6.98 5.96
CA ARG A 222 24.47 -6.81 5.63
C ARG A 222 23.70 -6.03 6.72
N SER A 223 23.97 -6.25 8.01
CA SER A 223 23.35 -5.46 9.10
C SER A 223 23.70 -3.97 9.06
N HIS A 224 24.92 -3.58 8.69
CA HIS A 224 25.29 -2.17 8.49
C HIS A 224 24.50 -1.54 7.34
N ILE A 225 24.35 -2.27 6.23
CA ILE A 225 23.54 -1.82 5.10
C ILE A 225 22.09 -1.64 5.54
N LEU A 226 21.50 -2.64 6.22
CA LEU A 226 20.13 -2.54 6.72
C LEU A 226 19.94 -1.35 7.67
N ASN A 227 20.87 -1.09 8.60
CA ASN A 227 20.79 0.10 9.45
C ASN A 227 20.88 1.40 8.64
N SER A 228 21.77 1.47 7.63
CA SER A 228 21.84 2.66 6.77
C SER A 228 20.55 2.91 5.98
N LEU A 229 19.84 1.85 5.58
CA LEU A 229 18.53 1.95 4.93
C LEU A 229 17.44 2.42 5.89
N ARG A 230 17.49 1.99 7.15
CA ARG A 230 16.55 2.41 8.18
C ARG A 230 16.61 3.92 8.42
N ASP A 231 17.75 4.55 8.16
CA ASP A 231 17.90 6.00 8.28
C ASP A 231 17.44 6.76 7.03
N LYS A 232 17.39 6.10 5.86
CA LYS A 232 16.93 6.72 4.62
C LYS A 232 15.42 6.89 4.63
N LEU A 233 14.98 8.10 4.31
CA LEU A 233 13.60 8.35 3.90
C LEU A 233 13.54 8.33 2.39
N TYR A 234 12.48 7.72 1.87
CA TYR A 234 12.19 7.73 0.45
C TYR A 234 11.54 9.05 0.06
N ASP A 235 11.78 9.45 -1.19
CA ASP A 235 11.06 10.54 -1.83
C ASP A 235 9.54 10.29 -1.75
N ILE A 236 8.79 11.38 -1.69
CA ILE A 236 7.34 11.32 -1.65
C ILE A 236 6.78 10.80 -2.97
N ASP A 237 6.04 9.69 -2.92
CA ASP A 237 5.23 9.21 -4.04
C ASP A 237 3.83 9.83 -3.95
N LEU A 238 3.57 10.86 -4.75
CA LEU A 238 2.27 11.54 -4.78
C LEU A 238 1.11 10.58 -5.10
N GLN A 239 1.35 9.52 -5.89
CA GLN A 239 0.31 8.53 -6.16
C GLN A 239 -0.06 7.76 -4.89
N GLN A 240 0.93 7.34 -4.08
CA GLN A 240 0.68 6.70 -2.79
C GLN A 240 -0.03 7.65 -1.81
N GLU A 241 0.32 8.93 -1.83
CA GLU A 241 -0.31 9.96 -1.00
C GLU A 241 -1.80 10.14 -1.31
N HIS A 242 -2.16 10.23 -2.60
CA HIS A 242 -3.55 10.26 -3.03
C HIS A 242 -4.29 8.99 -2.58
N ILE A 243 -3.77 7.80 -2.90
CA ILE A 243 -4.45 6.53 -2.56
C ILE A 243 -4.64 6.35 -1.05
N GLY A 244 -3.60 6.66 -0.27
CA GLY A 244 -3.57 6.40 1.17
C GLY A 244 -4.43 7.34 2.00
N LYS A 245 -4.67 8.58 1.53
CA LYS A 245 -5.38 9.63 2.26
C LYS A 245 -6.78 9.94 1.73
N GLU A 246 -7.08 9.63 0.47
CA GLU A 246 -8.43 9.82 -0.06
C GLU A 246 -9.40 8.79 0.51
N ILE A 247 -10.66 9.14 0.76
CA ILE A 247 -11.75 8.25 1.15
C ILE A 247 -12.78 8.29 0.00
N PRO A 248 -12.84 7.26 -0.86
CA PRO A 248 -13.72 7.25 -2.01
C PRO A 248 -15.18 7.18 -1.55
N PRO A 249 -16.09 7.94 -2.17
CA PRO A 249 -17.52 7.83 -1.94
C PRO A 249 -18.13 6.63 -2.67
N GLY A 250 -17.46 5.46 -2.60
CA GLY A 250 -17.89 4.22 -3.22
C GLY A 250 -16.73 3.24 -3.46
N MET A 251 -16.87 2.40 -4.49
CA MET A 251 -15.89 1.37 -4.87
C MET A 251 -14.55 1.96 -5.32
N GLN A 252 -13.45 1.37 -4.87
CA GLN A 252 -12.11 1.73 -5.35
C GLN A 252 -11.20 0.52 -5.50
N ARG A 253 -10.61 0.39 -6.69
CA ARG A 253 -9.65 -0.66 -7.03
C ARG A 253 -8.22 -0.14 -6.96
N ILE A 254 -7.34 -0.83 -6.26
CA ILE A 254 -5.91 -0.51 -6.18
C ILE A 254 -5.11 -1.68 -6.75
N ARG A 255 -4.53 -1.51 -7.93
CA ARG A 255 -3.65 -2.51 -8.54
C ARG A 255 -2.21 -2.10 -8.42
N GLY A 256 -1.32 -3.06 -8.35
CA GLY A 256 0.10 -2.75 -8.41
C GLY A 256 0.99 -3.97 -8.41
N ILE A 257 2.21 -3.76 -8.85
CA ILE A 257 3.27 -4.76 -8.81
C ILE A 257 3.59 -5.20 -7.38
N ALA A 258 4.20 -6.37 -7.25
CA ALA A 258 4.82 -6.85 -6.02
C ALA A 258 5.66 -5.76 -5.36
N GLY A 259 5.42 -5.48 -4.07
CA GLY A 259 6.23 -4.53 -3.31
C GLY A 259 5.91 -3.05 -3.56
N SER A 260 4.75 -2.74 -4.17
CA SER A 260 4.30 -1.36 -4.36
C SER A 260 3.70 -0.69 -3.13
N GLY A 261 3.52 -1.40 -2.01
CA GLY A 261 3.00 -0.83 -0.76
C GLY A 261 1.49 -0.93 -0.55
N LYS A 262 0.76 -1.74 -1.33
CA LYS A 262 -0.71 -1.91 -1.27
C LYS A 262 -1.24 -2.16 0.16
N THR A 263 -0.68 -3.14 0.87
CA THR A 263 -1.08 -3.47 2.25
C THR A 263 -0.89 -2.29 3.22
N VAL A 264 0.20 -1.54 3.07
CA VAL A 264 0.49 -0.35 3.90
C VAL A 264 -0.57 0.73 3.66
N LEU A 265 -0.93 0.97 2.40
CA LEU A 265 -1.96 1.93 2.02
C LEU A 265 -3.34 1.53 2.55
N LEU A 266 -3.74 0.25 2.42
CA LEU A 266 -5.01 -0.21 2.97
C LEU A 266 -5.07 -0.05 4.51
N CYS A 267 -3.97 -0.34 5.21
CA CYS A 267 -3.89 -0.12 6.66
C CYS A 267 -4.00 1.37 7.04
N GLN A 268 -3.28 2.24 6.32
CA GLN A 268 -3.33 3.69 6.51
C GLN A 268 -4.75 4.21 6.33
N LYS A 269 -5.39 3.78 5.24
CA LYS A 269 -6.75 4.17 4.86
C LYS A 269 -7.80 3.70 5.86
N ALA A 270 -7.69 2.45 6.34
CA ALA A 270 -8.56 1.92 7.38
C ALA A 270 -8.44 2.71 8.70
N ALA A 271 -7.21 3.06 9.09
CA ALA A 271 -6.96 3.90 10.27
C ALA A 271 -7.52 5.32 10.09
N HIS A 272 -7.33 5.93 8.92
CA HIS A 272 -7.89 7.24 8.59
C HIS A 272 -9.41 7.25 8.66
N MET A 273 -10.08 6.32 7.96
CA MET A 273 -11.54 6.20 8.00
C MET A 273 -12.07 5.98 9.42
N HIS A 274 -11.38 5.17 10.23
CA HIS A 274 -11.80 4.92 11.61
C HIS A 274 -11.72 6.15 12.51
N LEU A 275 -10.70 7.00 12.32
CA LEU A 275 -10.56 8.24 13.10
C LEU A 275 -11.51 9.33 12.62
N LYS A 276 -11.72 9.42 11.30
CA LYS A 276 -12.64 10.38 10.67
C LYS A 276 -14.11 10.06 10.95
N HIS A 277 -14.45 8.78 10.94
CA HIS A 277 -15.79 8.27 11.18
C HIS A 277 -15.78 7.21 12.30
N PRO A 278 -15.70 7.64 13.59
CA PRO A 278 -15.65 6.73 14.73
C PRO A 278 -16.87 5.80 14.84
N GLU A 279 -18.00 6.20 14.26
CA GLU A 279 -19.25 5.47 14.21
C GLU A 279 -19.26 4.34 13.17
N TRP A 280 -18.38 4.38 12.17
CA TRP A 280 -18.37 3.41 11.07
C TRP A 280 -17.95 2.02 11.51
N ASP A 281 -18.69 1.01 11.05
CA ASP A 281 -18.29 -0.39 11.10
C ASP A 281 -17.40 -0.69 9.88
N ILE A 282 -16.09 -0.80 10.11
CA ILE A 282 -15.05 -0.98 9.09
C ILE A 282 -14.44 -2.37 9.23
N ALA A 283 -14.33 -3.11 8.11
CA ALA A 283 -13.58 -4.35 8.04
C ALA A 283 -12.34 -4.20 7.14
N LEU A 284 -11.15 -4.54 7.65
CA LEU A 284 -9.97 -4.78 6.84
C LEU A 284 -9.76 -6.30 6.75
N VAL A 285 -9.89 -6.82 5.54
CA VAL A 285 -10.05 -8.24 5.24
C VAL A 285 -8.83 -8.77 4.50
N PHE A 286 -8.36 -9.94 4.90
CA PHE A 286 -7.23 -10.64 4.26
C PHE A 286 -7.44 -12.15 4.30
N PHE A 287 -6.78 -12.88 3.40
CA PHE A 287 -6.96 -14.33 3.29
C PHE A 287 -5.92 -15.16 4.07
N THR A 288 -4.72 -14.62 4.34
CA THR A 288 -3.68 -15.41 5.02
C THR A 288 -3.64 -15.09 6.52
N ARG A 289 -3.87 -16.09 7.38
CA ARG A 289 -3.91 -15.91 8.84
C ARG A 289 -2.61 -15.41 9.47
N SER A 290 -1.44 -15.72 8.89
CA SER A 290 -0.16 -15.21 9.38
C SER A 290 -0.01 -13.69 9.26
N LEU A 291 -0.93 -13.00 8.58
CA LEU A 291 -0.90 -11.55 8.44
C LEU A 291 -1.52 -10.79 9.61
N TYR A 292 -2.18 -11.47 10.57
CA TYR A 292 -2.79 -10.79 11.72
C TYR A 292 -1.80 -9.88 12.45
N ASP A 293 -0.59 -10.37 12.74
CA ASP A 293 0.43 -9.61 13.48
C ASP A 293 0.87 -8.36 12.70
N GLN A 294 1.18 -8.52 11.41
CA GLN A 294 1.62 -7.41 10.55
C GLN A 294 0.53 -6.36 10.38
N MET A 295 -0.71 -6.77 10.10
CA MET A 295 -1.85 -5.87 9.92
C MET A 295 -2.13 -5.09 11.21
N THR A 296 -2.08 -5.77 12.36
CA THR A 296 -2.28 -5.16 13.68
C THR A 296 -1.23 -4.08 13.95
N ILE A 297 0.06 -4.38 13.71
CA ILE A 297 1.16 -3.44 13.91
C ILE A 297 1.03 -2.22 12.98
N LEU A 298 0.71 -2.44 11.71
CA LEU A 298 0.59 -1.35 10.73
C LEU A 298 -0.59 -0.43 11.05
N VAL A 299 -1.76 -0.99 11.39
CA VAL A 299 -2.94 -0.20 11.76
C VAL A 299 -2.69 0.57 13.06
N ASP A 300 -2.08 -0.05 14.08
CA ASP A 300 -1.71 0.64 15.33
C ASP A 300 -0.78 1.84 15.08
N LYS A 301 0.25 1.63 14.26
CA LYS A 301 1.19 2.68 13.85
C LYS A 301 0.48 3.88 13.20
N TRP A 302 -0.44 3.63 12.28
CA TRP A 302 -1.19 4.70 11.62
C TRP A 302 -2.19 5.39 12.55
N LEU A 303 -2.90 4.64 13.40
CA LEU A 303 -3.78 5.24 14.41
C LEU A 303 -3.00 6.18 15.33
N ARG A 304 -1.84 5.76 15.83
CA ARG A 304 -0.97 6.61 16.66
C ARG A 304 -0.50 7.85 15.89
N ARG A 305 -0.07 7.70 14.64
CA ARG A 305 0.42 8.83 13.83
C ARG A 305 -0.65 9.89 13.61
N PHE A 306 -1.85 9.46 13.24
CA PHE A 306 -2.96 10.38 12.92
C PHE A 306 -3.63 10.95 14.15
N SER A 307 -3.55 10.28 15.31
CA SER A 307 -4.12 10.76 16.59
C SER A 307 -3.12 11.37 17.55
N GLY A 308 -1.87 11.62 17.14
CA GLY A 308 -0.83 12.12 18.04
C GLY A 308 -0.41 11.13 19.16
N GLY A 309 -0.79 9.85 19.05
CA GLY A 309 -0.48 8.78 20.00
C GLY A 309 -1.64 8.36 20.91
N GLU A 310 -2.78 9.03 20.82
CA GLU A 310 -3.92 8.84 21.72
C GLU A 310 -4.72 7.58 21.43
N VAL A 311 -4.85 7.23 20.15
CA VAL A 311 -5.56 6.03 19.72
C VAL A 311 -4.56 4.95 19.40
N GLN A 312 -4.80 3.79 19.99
CA GLN A 312 -4.02 2.59 19.78
C GLN A 312 -4.94 1.48 19.29
N TYR A 313 -4.42 0.58 18.47
CA TYR A 313 -5.18 -0.55 18.03
C TYR A 313 -5.13 -1.68 19.05
N ASN A 314 -6.29 -2.10 19.55
CA ASN A 314 -6.44 -3.30 20.37
C ASN A 314 -7.52 -4.21 19.76
N PRO A 315 -7.15 -5.39 19.23
CA PRO A 315 -8.09 -6.33 18.60
C PRO A 315 -9.26 -6.76 19.50
N LYS A 316 -9.10 -6.71 20.83
CA LYS A 316 -10.14 -7.15 21.79
C LYS A 316 -11.17 -6.08 22.08
N THR A 317 -10.80 -4.80 22.00
CA THR A 317 -11.66 -3.67 22.37
C THR A 317 -12.17 -2.90 21.18
N ASN A 318 -11.46 -2.92 20.05
CA ASN A 318 -11.89 -2.25 18.83
C ASN A 318 -13.03 -3.01 18.17
N ARG A 319 -14.24 -2.47 18.33
CA ARG A 319 -15.47 -3.02 17.72
C ARG A 319 -15.78 -2.43 16.35
N LYS A 320 -15.28 -1.22 16.09
CA LYS A 320 -15.58 -0.42 14.90
C LYS A 320 -14.62 -0.70 13.74
N LEU A 321 -13.32 -0.68 13.99
CA LEU A 321 -12.31 -1.16 13.03
C LEU A 321 -11.91 -2.61 13.33
N ARG A 322 -12.32 -3.54 12.48
CA ARG A 322 -12.08 -4.99 12.64
C ARG A 322 -11.09 -5.51 11.60
N LEU A 323 -10.00 -6.13 12.06
CA LEU A 323 -9.07 -6.88 11.22
C LEU A 323 -9.56 -8.32 11.12
N LEU A 324 -9.94 -8.76 9.92
CA LEU A 324 -10.67 -10.00 9.70
C LEU A 324 -9.99 -10.88 8.67
N HIS A 325 -9.71 -12.13 9.04
CA HIS A 325 -9.53 -13.18 8.04
C HIS A 325 -10.83 -13.36 7.24
N ALA A 326 -10.75 -13.64 5.93
CA ALA A 326 -11.94 -13.74 5.07
C ALA A 326 -12.93 -14.81 5.54
N TRP A 327 -12.44 -15.99 5.92
CA TRP A 327 -13.28 -17.09 6.43
C TRP A 327 -13.46 -17.04 7.94
N GLY A 328 -12.33 -17.16 8.64
CA GLY A 328 -12.21 -17.17 10.10
C GLY A 328 -11.66 -18.49 10.64
N ALA A 329 -11.87 -18.71 11.92
CA ALA A 329 -11.70 -19.95 12.65
C ALA A 329 -12.84 -20.08 13.67
N LYS A 330 -12.95 -21.26 14.31
CA LYS A 330 -13.99 -21.54 15.32
C LYS A 330 -14.06 -20.46 16.41
N GLU A 331 -12.90 -20.13 17.00
CA GLU A 331 -12.76 -19.19 18.12
C GLU A 331 -12.36 -17.77 17.68
N GLN A 332 -12.15 -17.53 16.39
CA GLN A 332 -11.76 -16.23 15.84
C GLN A 332 -12.55 -16.00 14.53
N PRO A 333 -13.76 -15.43 14.59
CA PRO A 333 -14.61 -15.30 13.42
C PRO A 333 -13.96 -14.37 12.38
N GLY A 334 -14.11 -14.76 11.12
CA GLY A 334 -13.71 -13.94 9.96
C GLY A 334 -14.89 -13.17 9.39
N LEU A 335 -14.72 -12.54 8.23
CA LEU A 335 -15.79 -11.80 7.55
C LEU A 335 -17.03 -12.69 7.33
N TYR A 336 -16.86 -13.86 6.71
CA TYR A 336 -17.95 -14.81 6.48
C TYR A 336 -18.65 -15.19 7.79
N GLY A 337 -17.87 -15.55 8.82
CA GLY A 337 -18.40 -15.94 10.11
C GLY A 337 -19.22 -14.85 10.80
N ILE A 338 -18.76 -13.60 10.72
CA ILE A 338 -19.46 -12.42 11.26
C ILE A 338 -20.77 -12.18 10.52
N ILE A 339 -20.78 -12.30 9.19
CA ILE A 339 -22.00 -12.14 8.38
C ILE A 339 -23.00 -13.25 8.72
N CYS A 340 -22.56 -14.51 8.82
CA CYS A 340 -23.44 -15.61 9.26
C CYS A 340 -24.07 -15.34 10.63
N GLU A 341 -23.26 -14.91 11.60
CA GLU A 341 -23.72 -14.63 12.97
C GLU A 341 -24.75 -13.50 13.01
N HIS A 342 -24.51 -12.41 12.27
CA HIS A 342 -25.47 -11.30 12.13
C HIS A 342 -26.82 -11.76 11.58
N HIS A 343 -26.83 -12.78 10.72
CA HIS A 343 -28.04 -13.36 10.13
C HIS A 343 -28.61 -14.56 10.91
N GLY A 344 -28.09 -14.88 12.10
CA GLY A 344 -28.53 -16.05 12.87
C GLY A 344 -28.28 -17.39 12.16
N LYS A 345 -27.30 -17.44 11.23
CA LYS A 345 -26.93 -18.62 10.46
C LYS A 345 -25.73 -19.34 11.08
N ARG A 346 -25.69 -20.66 10.89
CA ARG A 346 -24.55 -21.49 11.31
C ARG A 346 -23.30 -21.09 10.51
N ARG A 347 -22.18 -20.98 11.22
CA ARG A 347 -20.85 -20.83 10.64
C ARG A 347 -20.35 -22.19 10.13
N TRP A 348 -20.31 -22.37 8.82
CA TRP A 348 -19.77 -23.56 8.17
C TRP A 348 -18.23 -23.51 8.08
N THR A 349 -17.62 -24.69 8.06
CA THR A 349 -16.17 -24.93 8.08
C THR A 349 -15.74 -25.74 6.86
N VAL A 350 -14.43 -25.96 6.69
CA VAL A 350 -13.90 -26.79 5.60
C VAL A 350 -14.41 -28.24 5.60
N ALA A 351 -14.89 -28.74 6.75
CA ALA A 351 -15.51 -30.06 6.82
C ALA A 351 -16.92 -30.11 6.20
N ASP A 352 -17.51 -28.96 5.90
CA ASP A 352 -18.88 -28.81 5.42
C ASP A 352 -18.95 -28.54 3.90
N THR A 353 -17.85 -28.75 3.18
CA THR A 353 -17.67 -28.55 1.73
C THR A 353 -16.90 -29.73 1.14
N THR A 354 -17.07 -29.97 -0.17
CA THR A 354 -16.29 -30.97 -0.91
C THR A 354 -14.97 -30.41 -1.45
N GLU A 355 -14.79 -29.09 -1.41
CA GLU A 355 -13.62 -28.41 -1.94
C GLU A 355 -12.40 -28.58 -1.04
N LYS A 356 -11.26 -28.91 -1.65
CA LYS A 356 -10.00 -29.12 -0.94
C LYS A 356 -9.21 -27.83 -0.75
N GLN A 357 -9.38 -26.87 -1.66
CA GLN A 357 -8.70 -25.58 -1.58
C GLN A 357 -9.50 -24.63 -0.67
N PRO A 358 -8.88 -24.00 0.34
CA PRO A 358 -9.60 -23.13 1.28
C PRO A 358 -10.37 -21.98 0.62
N GLN A 359 -9.86 -21.46 -0.51
CA GLN A 359 -10.48 -20.37 -1.26
C GLN A 359 -11.76 -20.81 -1.97
N GLN A 360 -11.70 -21.95 -2.67
CA GLN A 360 -12.86 -22.57 -3.33
C GLN A 360 -13.94 -22.98 -2.31
N ALA A 361 -13.50 -23.60 -1.21
CA ALA A 361 -14.35 -23.94 -0.07
C ALA A 361 -15.11 -22.72 0.50
N LEU A 362 -14.40 -21.61 0.74
CA LEU A 362 -15.03 -20.39 1.20
C LEU A 362 -16.02 -19.84 0.17
N ALA A 363 -15.67 -19.86 -1.12
CA ALA A 363 -16.56 -19.38 -2.18
C ALA A 363 -17.86 -20.21 -2.28
N GLU A 364 -17.78 -21.54 -2.19
CA GLU A 364 -18.95 -22.43 -2.14
C GLU A 364 -19.88 -22.05 -0.98
N LEU A 365 -19.32 -21.87 0.22
CA LEU A 365 -20.08 -21.51 1.41
C LEU A 365 -20.69 -20.11 1.34
N CYS A 366 -19.97 -19.14 0.75
CA CYS A 366 -20.49 -17.80 0.47
C CYS A 366 -21.63 -17.86 -0.55
N LYS A 367 -21.48 -18.63 -1.64
CA LYS A 367 -22.51 -18.82 -2.66
C LYS A 367 -23.78 -19.39 -2.04
N ARG A 368 -23.64 -20.50 -1.30
CA ARG A 368 -24.74 -21.15 -0.59
C ARG A 368 -25.47 -20.19 0.37
N LEU A 369 -24.73 -19.40 1.15
CA LEU A 369 -25.34 -18.44 2.07
C LEU A 369 -26.20 -17.41 1.31
N GLN A 370 -25.71 -16.91 0.18
CA GLN A 370 -26.42 -15.93 -0.66
C GLN A 370 -27.62 -16.51 -1.39
N GLU A 371 -27.63 -17.82 -1.68
CA GLU A 371 -28.79 -18.53 -2.23
C GLU A 371 -29.86 -18.81 -1.16
N GLU A 372 -29.46 -18.94 0.11
CA GLU A 372 -30.37 -19.22 1.22
C GLU A 372 -31.03 -17.96 1.82
N ILE A 373 -30.38 -16.79 1.78
CA ILE A 373 -30.86 -15.56 2.44
C ILE A 373 -30.55 -14.26 1.70
N THR A 374 -31.33 -13.23 2.00
CA THR A 374 -31.00 -11.84 1.70
C THR A 374 -30.04 -11.28 2.75
N ILE A 375 -28.82 -10.96 2.33
CA ILE A 375 -27.80 -10.33 3.16
C ILE A 375 -28.20 -8.88 3.47
N GLN A 376 -28.15 -8.51 4.75
CA GLN A 376 -28.48 -7.16 5.22
C GLN A 376 -27.19 -6.35 5.42
N PRO A 377 -27.19 -5.06 5.06
CA PRO A 377 -26.03 -4.20 5.27
C PRO A 377 -25.65 -4.05 6.75
N MET A 378 -24.36 -4.21 7.05
CA MET A 378 -23.82 -4.13 8.41
C MET A 378 -22.43 -3.46 8.52
N PHE A 379 -21.80 -3.13 7.39
CA PHE A 379 -20.51 -2.43 7.34
C PHE A 379 -20.65 -1.12 6.55
N ASP A 380 -19.94 -0.08 6.96
CA ASP A 380 -19.84 1.18 6.22
C ASP A 380 -18.69 1.17 5.21
N ALA A 381 -17.64 0.40 5.50
CA ALA A 381 -16.52 0.16 4.59
C ALA A 381 -15.93 -1.24 4.78
N ILE A 382 -15.54 -1.86 3.66
CA ILE A 382 -14.79 -3.12 3.63
C ILE A 382 -13.58 -2.89 2.73
N LEU A 383 -12.40 -3.09 3.29
CA LEU A 383 -11.13 -3.08 2.59
C LEU A 383 -10.64 -4.52 2.44
N ILE A 384 -10.23 -4.94 1.26
CA ILE A 384 -9.73 -6.30 0.98
C ILE A 384 -8.29 -6.21 0.50
N ASP A 385 -7.37 -6.82 1.24
CA ASP A 385 -5.98 -7.02 0.80
C ASP A 385 -5.81 -8.36 0.07
N GLU A 386 -4.84 -8.41 -0.85
CA GLU A 386 -4.55 -9.57 -1.71
C GLU A 386 -5.81 -10.18 -2.33
N GLY A 387 -6.64 -9.32 -2.93
CA GLY A 387 -7.97 -9.66 -3.42
C GLY A 387 -8.02 -10.79 -4.45
N GLN A 388 -6.88 -11.14 -5.07
CA GLN A 388 -6.71 -12.34 -5.90
C GLN A 388 -7.01 -13.64 -5.18
N ASP A 389 -6.79 -13.68 -3.87
CA ASP A 389 -7.01 -14.87 -3.03
C ASP A 389 -8.48 -15.10 -2.69
N LEU A 390 -9.38 -14.25 -3.19
CA LEU A 390 -10.83 -14.34 -2.99
C LEU A 390 -11.60 -14.57 -4.29
N VAL A 391 -10.91 -14.95 -5.37
CA VAL A 391 -11.47 -15.13 -6.72
C VAL A 391 -11.48 -16.61 -7.07
N THR A 392 -12.55 -17.16 -7.60
CA THR A 392 -12.63 -18.59 -7.94
C THR A 392 -13.06 -18.82 -9.38
N ASP A 393 -12.99 -20.09 -9.79
CA ASP A 393 -13.50 -20.60 -11.06
C ASP A 393 -14.99 -20.31 -11.26
N ALA A 394 -15.45 -20.43 -12.51
CA ALA A 394 -16.80 -20.05 -12.92
C ALA A 394 -17.92 -20.76 -12.15
N ASP A 395 -17.75 -22.04 -11.81
CA ASP A 395 -18.81 -22.84 -11.18
C ASP A 395 -19.13 -22.41 -9.73
N LEU A 396 -18.18 -21.75 -9.07
CA LEU A 396 -18.31 -21.24 -7.70
C LEU A 396 -18.79 -19.78 -7.64
N LYS A 397 -19.08 -19.16 -8.80
CA LYS A 397 -19.69 -17.83 -8.87
C LYS A 397 -21.14 -17.87 -8.36
N PHE A 398 -21.58 -16.76 -7.76
CA PHE A 398 -22.98 -16.50 -7.49
C PHE A 398 -23.58 -15.79 -8.70
N ALA A 399 -24.38 -16.51 -9.49
CA ALA A 399 -24.75 -16.10 -10.84
C ALA A 399 -23.49 -15.75 -11.67
N ASP A 400 -23.33 -14.50 -12.10
CA ASP A 400 -22.19 -14.01 -12.87
C ASP A 400 -21.08 -13.33 -12.02
N LYS A 401 -21.17 -13.41 -10.69
CA LYS A 401 -20.34 -12.63 -9.75
C LYS A 401 -19.46 -13.51 -8.85
N GLN A 402 -18.29 -13.03 -8.46
CA GLN A 402 -17.44 -13.71 -7.49
C GLN A 402 -18.13 -13.77 -6.13
N ALA A 403 -18.42 -14.99 -5.63
CA ALA A 403 -19.32 -15.18 -4.48
C ALA A 403 -18.82 -14.47 -3.21
N ILE A 404 -17.52 -14.44 -2.96
CA ILE A 404 -16.92 -13.80 -1.77
C ILE A 404 -17.03 -12.28 -1.87
N TYR A 405 -16.70 -11.69 -3.02
CA TYR A 405 -16.81 -10.26 -3.26
C TYR A 405 -18.26 -9.79 -3.24
N TRP A 406 -19.17 -10.56 -3.82
CA TRP A 406 -20.58 -10.22 -3.84
C TRP A 406 -21.18 -10.22 -2.43
N LEU A 407 -20.81 -11.21 -1.60
CA LEU A 407 -21.20 -11.25 -0.19
C LEU A 407 -20.72 -9.99 0.56
N ALA A 408 -19.45 -9.59 0.37
CA ALA A 408 -18.90 -8.38 0.97
C ALA A 408 -19.64 -7.11 0.49
N TYR A 409 -19.91 -7.00 -0.81
CA TYR A 409 -20.65 -5.89 -1.39
C TYR A 409 -22.09 -5.79 -0.86
N GLN A 410 -22.79 -6.92 -0.69
CA GLN A 410 -24.13 -6.92 -0.11
C GLN A 410 -24.13 -6.51 1.37
N ALA A 411 -23.11 -6.91 2.13
CA ALA A 411 -22.94 -6.54 3.53
C ALA A 411 -22.58 -5.06 3.77
N LEU A 412 -22.30 -4.29 2.71
CA LEU A 412 -22.02 -2.86 2.79
C LEU A 412 -23.30 -2.01 2.76
N ARG A 413 -23.32 -0.98 3.60
CA ARG A 413 -24.30 0.11 3.58
C ARG A 413 -24.03 1.02 2.38
N PRO A 414 -25.10 1.56 1.76
CA PRO A 414 -24.93 2.54 0.70
C PRO A 414 -24.33 3.84 1.25
N VAL A 415 -23.54 4.52 0.41
CA VAL A 415 -22.94 5.82 0.74
C VAL A 415 -24.02 6.89 0.89
N SER A 416 -25.06 6.84 0.06
CA SER A 416 -26.21 7.73 0.12
C SER A 416 -27.50 7.01 -0.30
N VAL A 417 -28.65 7.57 0.05
CA VAL A 417 -29.97 7.00 -0.32
C VAL A 417 -30.23 7.18 -1.81
N GLU A 418 -29.69 8.24 -2.40
CA GLU A 418 -29.85 8.60 -3.82
C GLU A 418 -29.03 7.68 -4.74
N GLN A 419 -27.93 7.12 -4.24
CA GLN A 419 -27.02 6.24 -4.99
C GLN A 419 -26.77 4.93 -4.22
N PRO A 420 -27.78 4.05 -4.09
CA PRO A 420 -27.68 2.83 -3.26
C PRO A 420 -26.63 1.82 -3.76
N GLN A 421 -26.20 1.94 -5.02
CA GLN A 421 -25.14 1.16 -5.63
C GLN A 421 -23.73 1.63 -5.28
N GLU A 422 -23.57 2.88 -4.82
CA GLU A 422 -22.27 3.36 -4.35
C GLU A 422 -22.04 2.86 -2.93
N LYS A 423 -21.12 1.90 -2.80
CA LYS A 423 -20.76 1.23 -1.54
C LYS A 423 -19.26 1.20 -1.41
N ARG A 424 -18.73 1.45 -0.20
CA ARG A 424 -17.28 1.56 0.05
C ARG A 424 -16.60 0.20 0.14
N LEU A 425 -16.51 -0.47 -1.01
CA LEU A 425 -15.68 -1.65 -1.19
C LEU A 425 -14.35 -1.22 -1.81
N ILE A 426 -13.28 -1.33 -1.05
CA ILE A 426 -11.93 -0.96 -1.49
C ILE A 426 -11.11 -2.24 -1.56
N TRP A 427 -10.45 -2.54 -2.66
CA TRP A 427 -9.66 -3.77 -2.75
C TRP A 427 -8.34 -3.56 -3.47
N ALA A 428 -7.33 -4.23 -2.93
CA ALA A 428 -6.00 -4.30 -3.51
C ALA A 428 -5.83 -5.61 -4.28
N TYR A 429 -5.15 -5.57 -5.42
CA TYR A 429 -4.82 -6.73 -6.23
C TYR A 429 -3.37 -6.64 -6.73
N ASP A 430 -2.69 -7.78 -6.83
CA ASP A 430 -1.39 -7.88 -7.48
C ASP A 430 -1.52 -8.51 -8.88
N GLU A 431 -1.15 -7.76 -9.93
CA GLU A 431 -1.38 -8.16 -11.32
C GLU A 431 -0.63 -9.45 -11.73
N ALA A 432 0.41 -9.84 -10.98
CA ALA A 432 1.26 -10.98 -11.35
C ALA A 432 1.41 -12.08 -10.28
N GLN A 433 0.91 -11.91 -9.04
CA GLN A 433 1.26 -12.78 -7.89
C GLN A 433 0.21 -13.82 -7.45
N SER A 434 -0.84 -14.09 -8.22
CA SER A 434 -1.85 -15.08 -7.81
C SER A 434 -1.34 -16.52 -8.00
N LEU A 435 -1.27 -17.33 -6.93
CA LEU A 435 -0.74 -18.71 -6.94
C LEU A 435 -1.73 -19.72 -7.54
N ASP A 436 -3.01 -19.58 -7.20
CA ASP A 436 -4.07 -20.53 -7.57
C ASP A 436 -4.84 -20.09 -8.81
N ASN A 437 -4.96 -18.77 -9.04
CA ASN A 437 -5.72 -18.23 -10.16
C ASN A 437 -4.87 -17.40 -11.12
N LEU A 438 -4.62 -17.98 -12.29
CA LEU A 438 -3.82 -17.40 -13.35
C LEU A 438 -4.61 -16.34 -14.18
N THR A 439 -5.71 -15.77 -13.70
CA THR A 439 -6.40 -14.68 -14.38
C THR A 439 -6.74 -13.59 -13.37
N VAL A 440 -6.39 -12.34 -13.73
CA VAL A 440 -6.82 -11.17 -12.95
C VAL A 440 -8.31 -10.97 -13.28
N PRO A 441 -9.23 -11.09 -12.33
CA PRO A 441 -10.64 -10.95 -12.63
C PRO A 441 -10.95 -9.52 -13.05
N THR A 442 -11.74 -9.41 -14.10
CA THR A 442 -12.29 -8.13 -14.53
C THR A 442 -13.34 -7.63 -13.53
N ALA A 443 -13.61 -6.32 -13.52
CA ALA A 443 -14.70 -5.77 -12.71
C ALA A 443 -16.05 -6.47 -12.99
N LYS A 444 -16.26 -6.88 -14.26
CA LYS A 444 -17.42 -7.65 -14.71
C LYS A 444 -17.49 -9.02 -14.07
N GLU A 445 -16.37 -9.71 -13.89
CA GLU A 445 -16.36 -11.00 -13.22
C GLU A 445 -16.55 -10.89 -11.71
N ILE A 446 -16.05 -9.81 -11.11
CA ILE A 446 -16.22 -9.58 -9.67
C ILE A 446 -17.67 -9.21 -9.36
N PHE A 447 -18.25 -8.25 -10.09
CA PHE A 447 -19.52 -7.61 -9.72
C PHE A 447 -20.66 -7.77 -10.72
N GLY A 448 -20.44 -8.47 -11.84
CA GLY A 448 -21.39 -8.53 -12.95
C GLY A 448 -21.33 -7.29 -13.85
N ALA A 449 -22.08 -7.32 -14.95
CA ALA A 449 -22.00 -6.28 -15.99
C ALA A 449 -22.42 -4.88 -15.51
N GLU A 450 -23.47 -4.78 -14.70
CA GLU A 450 -24.06 -3.50 -14.29
C GLU A 450 -23.10 -2.64 -13.45
N LEU A 451 -22.49 -3.22 -12.42
CA LEU A 451 -21.56 -2.50 -11.54
C LEU A 451 -20.20 -2.29 -12.22
N ALA A 452 -19.79 -3.20 -13.11
CA ALA A 452 -18.59 -3.02 -13.92
C ALA A 452 -18.71 -1.81 -14.85
N ASP A 453 -19.90 -1.60 -15.43
CA ASP A 453 -20.17 -0.44 -16.27
C ASP A 453 -20.00 0.87 -15.49
N ILE A 454 -20.38 0.93 -14.21
CA ILE A 454 -20.18 2.12 -13.36
C ILE A 454 -18.68 2.39 -13.19
N LEU A 455 -17.91 1.36 -12.84
CA LEU A 455 -16.45 1.47 -12.66
C LEU A 455 -15.73 1.90 -13.95
N ASN A 456 -16.20 1.41 -15.10
CA ASN A 456 -15.57 1.67 -16.40
C ASN A 456 -15.98 3.02 -17.00
N LYS A 457 -17.26 3.42 -16.89
CA LYS A 457 -17.78 4.66 -17.50
C LYS A 457 -17.43 5.91 -16.69
N GLN A 458 -17.22 5.77 -15.38
CA GLN A 458 -16.89 6.88 -14.49
C GLN A 458 -15.55 6.63 -13.80
N PRO A 459 -14.41 6.97 -14.45
CA PRO A 459 -13.08 6.65 -13.90
C PRO A 459 -12.75 7.38 -12.59
N GLN A 460 -13.46 8.47 -12.29
CA GLN A 460 -13.29 9.29 -11.09
C GLN A 460 -14.64 9.71 -10.50
N TYR A 461 -14.64 9.99 -9.21
CA TYR A 461 -15.73 10.60 -8.45
C TYR A 461 -15.69 12.14 -8.55
N PRO A 462 -16.81 12.83 -8.20
CA PRO A 462 -16.76 14.25 -7.90
C PRO A 462 -15.64 14.58 -6.90
N GLY A 463 -14.90 15.66 -7.14
CA GLY A 463 -13.71 16.02 -6.36
C GLY A 463 -12.39 15.41 -6.83
N GLY A 464 -12.40 14.53 -7.85
CA GLY A 464 -11.20 14.04 -8.52
C GLY A 464 -10.65 12.70 -7.99
N ILE A 465 -11.29 12.10 -6.99
CA ILE A 465 -10.88 10.81 -6.42
C ILE A 465 -11.07 9.70 -7.46
N MET A 466 -10.02 8.97 -7.77
CA MET A 466 -10.05 7.93 -8.82
C MET A 466 -10.70 6.63 -8.31
N ARG A 467 -11.49 5.98 -9.18
CA ARG A 467 -12.08 4.66 -8.90
C ARG A 467 -11.09 3.51 -9.06
N SER A 468 -10.02 3.71 -9.83
CA SER A 468 -9.01 2.68 -10.08
C SER A 468 -7.63 3.30 -10.15
N HIS A 469 -6.69 2.75 -9.38
CA HIS A 469 -5.27 3.10 -9.42
C HIS A 469 -4.42 1.92 -9.90
N ILE A 470 -3.30 2.22 -10.55
CA ILE A 470 -2.29 1.24 -10.96
C ILE A 470 -0.93 1.74 -10.49
N MET A 471 -0.30 0.99 -9.59
CA MET A 471 0.95 1.33 -8.93
C MET A 471 2.12 0.57 -9.58
N ARG A 472 3.02 1.32 -10.19
CA ARG A 472 4.15 0.78 -10.96
C ARG A 472 5.49 0.77 -10.23
N HIS A 473 5.62 1.54 -9.14
CA HIS A 473 6.83 1.58 -8.32
C HIS A 473 6.92 0.35 -7.41
N CYS A 474 8.11 -0.27 -7.33
CA CYS A 474 8.42 -1.33 -6.38
C CYS A 474 9.44 -0.83 -5.35
N TYR A 475 8.99 -0.60 -4.11
CA TYR A 475 9.82 -0.09 -3.02
C TYR A 475 10.53 -1.19 -2.25
N ARG A 476 9.95 -2.39 -2.27
CA ARG A 476 10.40 -3.51 -1.44
C ARG A 476 11.56 -4.29 -2.06
N THR A 477 11.35 -4.87 -3.25
CA THR A 477 12.30 -5.83 -3.84
C THR A 477 13.31 -5.10 -4.73
N PRO A 478 14.61 -5.39 -4.62
CA PRO A 478 15.61 -4.80 -5.51
C PRO A 478 15.25 -4.99 -6.99
N GLY A 479 15.48 -3.95 -7.80
CA GLY A 479 15.09 -3.96 -9.22
C GLY A 479 15.59 -5.20 -9.98
N ARG A 480 16.85 -5.57 -9.78
CA ARG A 480 17.48 -6.76 -10.41
C ARG A 480 16.80 -8.08 -10.02
N VAL A 481 16.30 -8.20 -8.80
CA VAL A 481 15.58 -9.40 -8.35
C VAL A 481 14.19 -9.43 -8.97
N LEU A 482 13.50 -8.28 -8.97
CA LEU A 482 12.14 -8.15 -9.53
C LEU A 482 12.11 -8.44 -11.03
N THR A 483 13.03 -7.85 -11.80
CA THR A 483 13.12 -8.06 -13.25
C THR A 483 13.46 -9.51 -13.58
N ALA A 484 14.39 -10.12 -12.82
CA ALA A 484 14.71 -11.52 -12.95
C ALA A 484 13.49 -12.43 -12.67
N ALA A 485 12.74 -12.13 -11.61
CA ALA A 485 11.54 -12.86 -11.24
C ALA A 485 10.48 -12.83 -12.35
N HIS A 486 10.22 -11.65 -12.95
CA HIS A 486 9.32 -11.54 -14.10
C HIS A 486 9.83 -12.35 -15.29
N ALA A 487 11.10 -12.19 -15.66
CA ALA A 487 11.66 -12.84 -16.84
C ALA A 487 11.60 -14.37 -16.74
N VAL A 488 12.00 -14.94 -15.59
CA VAL A 488 11.96 -16.39 -15.38
C VAL A 488 10.53 -16.90 -15.18
N GLY A 489 9.64 -16.15 -14.50
CA GLY A 489 8.24 -16.54 -14.32
C GLY A 489 7.46 -16.58 -15.64
N MET A 490 7.72 -15.62 -16.53
CA MET A 490 7.12 -15.55 -17.86
C MET A 490 7.81 -16.47 -18.89
N GLY A 491 9.04 -16.89 -18.61
CA GLY A 491 9.86 -17.68 -19.53
C GLY A 491 10.35 -16.86 -20.71
N LEU A 492 10.69 -15.58 -20.51
CA LEU A 492 11.03 -14.66 -21.61
C LEU A 492 12.28 -15.11 -22.39
N LEU A 493 13.29 -15.62 -21.69
CA LEU A 493 14.53 -16.14 -22.27
C LEU A 493 14.52 -17.66 -22.43
N ARG A 494 13.36 -18.30 -22.27
CA ARG A 494 13.23 -19.73 -22.43
C ARG A 494 13.52 -20.14 -23.89
N PRO A 495 14.35 -21.17 -24.15
CA PRO A 495 14.75 -21.53 -25.52
C PRO A 495 13.58 -21.86 -26.46
N GLN A 496 12.50 -22.45 -25.94
CA GLN A 496 11.30 -22.77 -26.72
C GLN A 496 10.30 -21.60 -26.77
N GLY A 497 10.71 -20.40 -26.36
CA GLY A 497 9.92 -19.18 -26.33
C GLY A 497 9.07 -19.00 -25.08
N MET A 498 8.55 -17.77 -24.94
CA MET A 498 7.72 -17.28 -23.85
C MET A 498 6.59 -18.25 -23.48
N LEU A 499 6.40 -18.45 -22.18
CA LEU A 499 5.44 -19.40 -21.62
C LEU A 499 4.14 -18.72 -21.19
N SER A 500 4.25 -17.62 -20.44
CA SER A 500 3.17 -16.68 -20.13
C SER A 500 3.69 -15.25 -20.19
N GLY A 501 2.82 -14.25 -20.26
CA GLY A 501 3.25 -12.87 -20.14
C GLY A 501 2.32 -11.90 -20.82
N ILE A 502 2.66 -10.62 -20.70
CA ILE A 502 1.92 -9.53 -21.33
C ILE A 502 2.34 -9.45 -22.81
N THR A 503 1.36 -9.40 -23.71
CA THR A 503 1.60 -9.34 -25.16
C THR A 503 1.24 -7.97 -25.75
N ASN A 504 1.03 -6.95 -24.93
CA ASN A 504 0.83 -5.58 -25.42
C ASN A 504 1.67 -4.57 -24.65
N LYS A 505 2.06 -3.50 -25.35
CA LYS A 505 2.94 -2.46 -24.79
C LYS A 505 2.31 -1.72 -23.61
N LYS A 506 1.01 -1.41 -23.69
CA LYS A 506 0.29 -0.59 -22.70
C LYS A 506 0.28 -1.26 -21.32
N ASP A 507 0.13 -2.58 -21.27
CA ASP A 507 0.11 -3.31 -20.01
C ASP A 507 1.50 -3.49 -19.41
N TRP A 508 2.55 -3.60 -20.23
CA TRP A 508 3.93 -3.51 -19.73
C TRP A 508 4.22 -2.12 -19.11
N GLU A 509 3.74 -1.05 -19.73
CA GLU A 509 3.88 0.32 -19.22
C GLU A 509 3.14 0.51 -17.88
N LYS A 510 1.97 -0.13 -17.70
CA LYS A 510 1.20 -0.14 -16.45
C LYS A 510 1.99 -0.72 -15.27
N ILE A 511 2.82 -1.73 -15.52
CA ILE A 511 3.69 -2.31 -14.48
C ILE A 511 5.09 -1.71 -14.46
N GLY A 512 5.35 -0.64 -15.21
CA GLY A 512 6.60 0.14 -15.14
C GLY A 512 7.72 -0.34 -16.07
N TYR A 513 7.38 -0.97 -17.20
CA TYR A 513 8.35 -1.35 -18.24
C TYR A 513 8.19 -0.53 -19.50
N GLU A 514 9.27 -0.37 -20.23
CA GLU A 514 9.33 0.19 -21.57
C GLU A 514 9.53 -0.94 -22.57
N VAL A 515 8.73 -0.94 -23.64
CA VAL A 515 8.78 -1.99 -24.67
C VAL A 515 9.20 -1.40 -26.02
N ASN A 516 10.17 -2.06 -26.64
CA ASN A 516 10.55 -1.90 -28.04
C ASN A 516 10.26 -3.20 -28.80
N GLY A 517 9.50 -3.12 -29.89
CA GLY A 517 9.02 -4.26 -30.68
C GLY A 517 7.49 -4.33 -30.75
N ASP A 518 6.97 -5.24 -31.58
CA ASP A 518 5.52 -5.42 -31.79
C ASP A 518 5.12 -6.89 -31.60
N PHE A 519 4.45 -7.18 -30.48
CA PHE A 519 3.92 -8.51 -30.16
C PHE A 519 2.82 -9.00 -31.12
N ARG A 520 2.32 -8.17 -32.04
CA ARG A 520 1.38 -8.61 -33.08
C ARG A 520 2.06 -9.37 -34.22
N ARG A 521 3.39 -9.32 -34.30
CA ARG A 521 4.19 -9.92 -35.38
C ARG A 521 5.09 -11.02 -34.84
N LEU A 522 4.83 -12.25 -35.28
CA LEU A 522 5.68 -13.40 -34.94
C LEU A 522 7.07 -13.27 -35.57
N GLY A 523 8.08 -13.78 -34.87
CA GLY A 523 9.49 -13.74 -35.28
C GLY A 523 10.17 -12.40 -35.08
N GLN A 524 9.47 -11.38 -34.57
CA GLN A 524 10.09 -10.11 -34.20
C GLN A 524 10.85 -10.22 -32.88
N GLN A 525 11.94 -9.45 -32.81
CA GLN A 525 12.68 -9.24 -31.58
C GLN A 525 11.93 -8.22 -30.73
N ILE A 526 11.66 -8.59 -29.48
CA ILE A 526 11.08 -7.74 -28.46
C ILE A 526 12.18 -7.42 -27.45
N THR A 527 12.29 -6.16 -27.07
CA THR A 527 13.12 -5.71 -25.95
C THR A 527 12.24 -5.05 -24.91
N ILE A 528 12.34 -5.52 -23.67
CA ILE A 528 11.69 -4.89 -22.52
C ILE A 528 12.75 -4.36 -21.56
N HIS A 529 12.55 -3.16 -21.04
CA HIS A 529 13.45 -2.50 -20.10
C HIS A 529 12.67 -1.97 -18.90
N ARG A 530 13.20 -2.12 -17.69
CA ARG A 530 12.64 -1.49 -16.48
C ARG A 530 13.52 -0.34 -15.99
N PRO A 531 13.10 0.93 -16.15
CA PRO A 531 13.83 2.07 -15.62
C PRO A 531 14.02 2.05 -14.10
N ALA A 532 15.18 2.49 -13.61
CA ALA A 532 15.54 2.52 -12.19
C ALA A 532 14.56 3.33 -11.32
N LYS A 533 13.94 4.39 -11.87
CA LYS A 533 12.93 5.18 -11.15
C LYS A 533 11.74 4.36 -10.65
N TYR A 534 11.38 3.26 -11.33
CA TYR A 534 10.29 2.37 -10.92
C TYR A 534 10.73 1.27 -9.95
N SER A 535 12.01 1.24 -9.57
CA SER A 535 12.59 0.30 -8.60
C SER A 535 13.54 1.04 -7.65
N PRO A 536 13.03 1.98 -6.81
CA PRO A 536 13.85 2.87 -5.98
C PRO A 536 14.59 2.21 -4.80
N ASN A 537 14.50 0.88 -4.63
CA ASN A 537 15.24 0.18 -3.58
C ASN A 537 16.75 0.36 -3.80
N PRO A 538 17.49 1.00 -2.87
CA PRO A 538 18.87 1.44 -3.09
C PRO A 538 19.93 0.40 -2.69
N ILE A 539 19.52 -0.82 -2.34
CA ILE A 539 20.43 -1.86 -1.84
C ILE A 539 21.48 -2.26 -2.88
N PRO A 540 21.15 -2.49 -4.16
CA PRO A 540 22.17 -2.84 -5.15
C PRO A 540 23.32 -1.83 -5.20
N GLU A 541 23.02 -0.53 -5.10
CA GLU A 541 24.01 0.55 -5.17
C GLU A 541 24.87 0.62 -3.90
N ILE A 542 24.28 0.47 -2.71
CA ILE A 542 25.00 0.55 -1.43
C ILE A 542 25.80 -0.74 -1.19
N TRP A 543 25.22 -1.90 -1.52
CA TRP A 543 25.86 -3.20 -1.35
C TRP A 543 27.02 -3.41 -2.31
N GLY A 544 26.90 -2.98 -3.57
CA GLY A 544 27.98 -3.05 -4.56
C GLY A 544 28.38 -4.46 -5.00
N GLU A 545 27.72 -5.48 -4.46
CA GLU A 545 27.85 -6.90 -4.82
C GLU A 545 26.50 -7.43 -5.35
N PRO A 546 26.46 -8.62 -5.98
CA PRO A 546 25.21 -9.21 -6.43
C PRO A 546 24.19 -9.36 -5.29
N VAL A 547 22.98 -8.86 -5.52
CA VAL A 547 21.82 -9.04 -4.62
C VAL A 547 21.01 -10.30 -4.94
N LEU A 548 21.30 -10.92 -6.10
CA LEU A 548 20.72 -12.17 -6.57
C LEU A 548 21.85 -13.15 -6.88
N GLU A 549 21.95 -14.21 -6.10
CA GLU A 549 22.87 -15.32 -6.31
C GLU A 549 22.10 -16.56 -6.80
N PHE A 550 22.68 -17.28 -7.75
CA PHE A 550 22.16 -18.56 -8.21
C PHE A 550 23.28 -19.60 -8.22
N GLU A 551 23.03 -20.72 -7.54
CA GLU A 551 24.00 -21.80 -7.38
C GLU A 551 23.37 -23.17 -7.68
N THR A 552 24.20 -24.09 -8.14
CA THR A 552 23.80 -25.46 -8.45
C THR A 552 24.72 -26.46 -7.77
N TYR A 553 24.15 -27.56 -7.30
CA TYR A 553 24.87 -28.58 -6.54
C TYR A 553 24.66 -29.96 -7.17
N ASN A 554 25.57 -30.91 -6.92
CA ASN A 554 25.42 -32.26 -7.45
C ASN A 554 24.43 -33.07 -6.61
N THR A 555 24.40 -32.82 -5.30
CA THR A 555 23.56 -33.56 -4.35
C THR A 555 22.82 -32.61 -3.40
N ARG A 556 21.69 -33.08 -2.84
CA ARG A 556 20.95 -32.33 -1.82
C ARG A 556 21.79 -32.08 -0.57
N GLN A 557 22.65 -33.03 -0.21
CA GLN A 557 23.56 -32.89 0.93
C GLN A 557 24.52 -31.71 0.76
N GLU A 558 25.13 -31.56 -0.43
CA GLU A 558 26.01 -30.43 -0.75
C GLU A 558 25.27 -29.10 -0.64
N GLU A 559 24.06 -29.01 -1.23
CA GLU A 559 23.23 -27.81 -1.16
C GLU A 559 22.84 -27.44 0.28
N LEU A 560 22.43 -28.41 1.10
CA LEU A 560 22.06 -28.16 2.49
C LEU A 560 23.26 -27.75 3.35
N THR A 561 24.45 -28.33 3.09
CA THR A 561 25.69 -27.93 3.75
C THR A 561 26.00 -26.47 3.43
N ALA A 562 26.00 -26.10 2.15
CA ALA A 562 26.22 -24.72 1.72
C ALA A 562 25.16 -23.74 2.27
N LEU A 563 23.87 -24.15 2.32
CA LEU A 563 22.81 -23.38 2.96
C LEU A 563 23.14 -23.09 4.42
N SER A 564 23.51 -24.12 5.21
CA SER A 564 23.83 -23.93 6.63
C SER A 564 25.02 -23.01 6.84
N GLU A 565 26.07 -23.13 6.03
CA GLU A 565 27.24 -22.26 6.09
C GLU A 565 26.88 -20.81 5.77
N LYS A 566 26.06 -20.57 4.73
CA LYS A 566 25.60 -19.23 4.36
C LYS A 566 24.70 -18.62 5.42
N VAL A 567 23.74 -19.38 5.97
CA VAL A 567 22.85 -18.91 7.04
C VAL A 567 23.67 -18.56 8.28
N MET A 568 24.60 -19.42 8.69
CA MET A 568 25.47 -19.16 9.83
C MET A 568 26.36 -17.95 9.59
N HIS A 569 26.91 -17.79 8.38
CA HIS A 569 27.67 -16.61 8.00
C HIS A 569 26.81 -15.34 8.11
N ASN A 570 25.57 -15.38 7.63
CA ASN A 570 24.68 -14.23 7.70
C ASN A 570 24.32 -13.86 9.15
N ILE A 571 24.20 -14.84 10.04
CA ILE A 571 23.94 -14.58 11.46
C ILE A 571 25.20 -14.03 12.15
N VAL A 572 26.34 -14.71 12.00
CA VAL A 572 27.55 -14.43 12.79
C VAL A 572 28.38 -13.27 12.22
N HIS A 573 28.60 -13.28 10.91
CA HIS A 573 29.48 -12.30 10.25
C HIS A 573 28.70 -11.11 9.70
N ASP A 574 27.50 -11.34 9.18
CA ASP A 574 26.66 -10.23 8.72
C ASP A 574 25.83 -9.57 9.81
N GLY A 575 25.61 -10.24 10.94
CA GLY A 575 24.80 -9.72 12.06
C GLY A 575 23.30 -9.65 11.73
N LEU A 576 22.81 -10.52 10.84
CA LEU A 576 21.37 -10.64 10.60
C LEU A 576 20.71 -11.40 11.76
N ASN A 577 19.53 -10.93 12.15
CA ASN A 577 18.71 -11.65 13.12
C ASN A 577 18.09 -12.88 12.44
N PRO A 578 18.10 -14.07 13.07
CA PRO A 578 17.46 -15.26 12.50
C PRO A 578 15.98 -15.01 12.15
N SER A 579 15.26 -14.34 13.06
CA SER A 579 13.85 -14.00 12.86
C SER A 579 13.69 -12.70 12.08
N ARG A 580 12.75 -12.70 11.12
CA ARG A 580 12.35 -11.58 10.26
C ARG A 580 13.40 -11.03 9.29
N ASP A 581 14.69 -11.25 9.50
CA ASP A 581 15.71 -10.89 8.50
C ASP A 581 16.02 -12.07 7.57
N ILE A 582 15.95 -13.32 8.04
CA ILE A 582 16.24 -14.51 7.22
C ILE A 582 14.97 -15.35 7.03
N LEU A 583 14.69 -15.74 5.79
CA LEU A 583 13.59 -16.63 5.44
C LEU A 583 14.04 -17.68 4.44
N ILE A 584 13.69 -18.94 4.70
CA ILE A 584 13.98 -20.06 3.80
C ILE A 584 12.65 -20.53 3.20
N LEU A 585 12.54 -20.47 1.87
CA LEU A 585 11.36 -20.90 1.14
C LEU A 585 11.64 -22.14 0.30
N ILE A 586 10.73 -23.09 0.42
CA ILE A 586 10.80 -24.35 -0.29
C ILE A 586 9.90 -24.32 -1.52
N LEU A 587 10.51 -24.53 -2.68
CA LEU A 587 9.87 -24.60 -3.99
C LEU A 587 9.52 -26.05 -4.35
N GLY A 588 8.58 -26.18 -5.28
CA GLY A 588 8.20 -27.47 -5.85
C GLY A 588 6.74 -27.83 -5.61
N THR A 589 6.38 -29.03 -6.06
CA THR A 589 5.02 -29.57 -5.90
C THR A 589 4.68 -29.81 -4.42
N SER A 590 3.39 -29.87 -4.07
CA SER A 590 2.95 -29.94 -2.67
C SER A 590 3.58 -31.07 -1.84
N MET A 591 3.87 -32.23 -2.46
CA MET A 591 4.51 -33.36 -1.78
C MET A 591 6.02 -33.15 -1.68
N GLU A 592 6.69 -32.89 -2.81
CA GLU A 592 8.15 -32.70 -2.85
C GLU A 592 8.59 -31.54 -1.93
N ALA A 593 7.85 -30.43 -1.95
CA ALA A 593 8.15 -29.28 -1.11
C ALA A 593 7.92 -29.58 0.39
N LYS A 594 7.00 -30.48 0.73
CA LYS A 594 6.79 -30.90 2.13
C LYS A 594 7.95 -31.78 2.60
N ASP A 595 8.37 -32.73 1.77
CA ASP A 595 9.49 -33.62 2.13
C ASP A 595 10.80 -32.86 2.22
N LEU A 596 11.01 -31.87 1.34
CA LEU A 596 12.18 -30.99 1.38
C LEU A 596 12.13 -30.00 2.56
N GLU A 597 10.96 -29.49 2.95
CA GLU A 597 10.79 -28.68 4.18
C GLU A 597 11.25 -29.44 5.42
N VAL A 598 10.86 -30.71 5.55
CA VAL A 598 11.30 -31.59 6.65
C VAL A 598 12.81 -31.80 6.61
N GLN A 599 13.36 -32.18 5.46
CA GLN A 599 14.81 -32.41 5.30
C GLN A 599 15.64 -31.18 5.64
N VAL A 600 15.24 -30.00 5.14
CA VAL A 600 15.92 -28.72 5.43
C VAL A 600 15.87 -28.41 6.92
N ALA A 601 14.70 -28.53 7.54
CA ALA A 601 14.51 -28.22 8.95
C ALA A 601 15.36 -29.14 9.85
N GLU A 602 15.30 -30.46 9.64
CA GLU A 602 16.08 -31.43 10.40
C GLU A 602 17.59 -31.21 10.22
N PHE A 603 18.02 -30.92 8.99
CA PHE A 603 19.43 -30.65 8.72
C PHE A 603 19.93 -29.40 9.45
N LEU A 604 19.20 -28.29 9.38
CA LEU A 604 19.60 -27.04 10.06
C LEU A 604 19.65 -27.19 11.58
N ILE A 605 18.69 -27.91 12.17
CA ILE A 605 18.69 -28.25 13.60
C ILE A 605 19.97 -29.03 13.96
N GLN A 606 20.36 -30.01 13.14
CA GLN A 606 21.60 -30.79 13.36
C GLN A 606 22.87 -29.93 13.25
N GLN A 607 22.84 -28.87 12.45
CA GLN A 607 23.94 -27.88 12.35
C GLN A 607 23.89 -26.82 13.48
N GLY A 608 22.95 -26.94 14.43
CA GLY A 608 22.81 -26.01 15.55
C GLY A 608 22.17 -24.67 15.18
N ILE A 609 21.42 -24.61 14.07
CA ILE A 609 20.63 -23.44 13.68
C ILE A 609 19.19 -23.69 14.13
N ASP A 610 18.70 -22.87 15.05
CA ASP A 610 17.29 -22.93 15.47
C ASP A 610 16.38 -22.51 14.31
N ILE A 611 15.34 -23.31 14.07
CA ILE A 611 14.35 -23.08 13.01
C ILE A 611 12.95 -22.92 13.56
N TYR A 612 12.10 -22.27 12.76
CA TYR A 612 10.68 -22.20 13.01
C TYR A 612 9.89 -22.63 11.77
N ILE A 613 9.02 -23.62 11.93
CA ILE A 613 8.00 -23.95 10.94
C ILE A 613 6.74 -23.14 11.26
N PRO A 614 6.18 -22.35 10.32
CA PRO A 614 5.00 -21.55 10.60
C PRO A 614 3.85 -22.35 11.23
N SER A 615 3.28 -21.79 12.28
CA SER A 615 2.29 -22.40 13.16
C SER A 615 2.75 -23.53 14.07
N ALA A 616 4.04 -23.83 14.13
CA ALA A 616 4.55 -24.76 15.14
C ALA A 616 4.28 -24.21 16.55
N PRO A 617 4.04 -25.10 17.54
CA PRO A 617 3.83 -24.70 18.92
C PRO A 617 5.07 -24.02 19.52
N GLN A 618 6.27 -24.43 19.10
CA GLN A 618 7.58 -23.99 19.59
C GLN A 618 8.62 -24.09 18.46
N ASN A 619 9.81 -23.49 18.63
CA ASN A 619 10.93 -23.66 17.70
C ASN A 619 11.41 -25.12 17.64
N ASN A 620 12.14 -25.45 16.57
CA ASN A 620 12.70 -26.77 16.29
C ASN A 620 11.68 -27.93 16.25
N THR A 621 10.38 -27.61 16.17
CA THR A 621 9.31 -28.60 16.03
C THR A 621 8.96 -28.75 14.56
N VAL A 622 9.47 -29.80 13.91
CA VAL A 622 9.30 -30.04 12.47
C VAL A 622 7.90 -30.59 12.14
N THR A 623 7.40 -31.50 12.98
CA THR A 623 6.08 -32.12 12.82
C THR A 623 5.26 -31.95 14.09
N PHE A 624 3.99 -31.54 13.96
CA PHE A 624 3.10 -31.29 15.10
C PHE A 624 1.63 -31.54 14.74
N ALA A 625 0.83 -31.85 15.75
CA ALA A 625 -0.61 -32.04 15.60
C ALA A 625 -1.33 -30.69 15.40
N TRP A 626 -2.43 -30.69 14.63
CA TRP A 626 -3.18 -29.47 14.33
C TRP A 626 -3.75 -28.79 15.59
N GLN A 627 -4.06 -29.56 16.63
CA GLN A 627 -4.59 -29.07 17.91
C GLN A 627 -3.60 -28.20 18.68
N GLU A 628 -2.30 -28.39 18.46
CA GLU A 628 -1.21 -27.65 19.10
C GLU A 628 -0.71 -26.48 18.23
N SER A 629 -1.23 -26.39 17.01
CA SER A 629 -0.83 -25.40 16.01
C SER A 629 -1.18 -23.98 16.47
N LYS A 630 -0.28 -23.04 16.18
CA LYS A 630 -0.46 -21.59 16.35
C LYS A 630 -0.68 -20.91 14.99
N PRO A 631 -1.87 -21.01 14.38
CA PRO A 631 -2.11 -20.67 12.97
C PRO A 631 -1.89 -19.20 12.59
N ASN A 632 -1.87 -18.28 13.55
CA ASN A 632 -1.59 -16.87 13.29
C ASN A 632 -0.08 -16.55 13.35
N MET A 633 0.76 -17.48 13.84
CA MET A 633 2.20 -17.28 14.00
C MET A 633 2.96 -17.72 12.74
N PHE A 634 3.87 -16.86 12.29
CA PHE A 634 4.80 -17.14 11.17
C PHE A 634 6.27 -16.95 11.54
N TRP A 635 6.55 -16.08 12.50
CA TRP A 635 7.89 -15.78 12.99
C TRP A 635 8.03 -16.26 14.43
N ASP A 636 9.22 -16.71 14.81
CA ASP A 636 9.61 -17.00 16.18
C ASP A 636 10.95 -16.31 16.44
N ASP A 637 11.08 -15.64 17.58
CA ASP A 637 12.28 -14.85 17.88
C ASP A 637 13.49 -15.78 18.11
N GLY A 638 14.63 -15.46 17.50
CA GLY A 638 15.85 -16.27 17.60
C GLY A 638 15.93 -17.45 16.63
N SER A 639 14.87 -17.74 15.86
CA SER A 639 14.82 -18.89 14.94
C SER A 639 14.70 -18.44 13.47
N VAL A 640 15.30 -19.19 12.54
CA VAL A 640 15.13 -18.98 11.10
C VAL A 640 13.84 -19.63 10.62
N THR A 641 12.94 -18.87 9.99
CA THR A 641 11.69 -19.45 9.47
C THR A 641 11.95 -20.26 8.21
N VAL A 642 11.49 -21.52 8.19
CA VAL A 642 11.48 -22.41 7.02
C VAL A 642 10.02 -22.66 6.62
N SER A 643 9.65 -22.31 5.40
CA SER A 643 8.25 -22.36 4.97
C SER A 643 8.09 -22.75 3.51
N ARG A 644 7.02 -23.49 3.21
CA ARG A 644 6.44 -23.53 1.85
C ARG A 644 5.74 -22.23 1.49
N LEU A 645 5.62 -21.97 0.19
CA LEU A 645 5.14 -20.68 -0.31
C LEU A 645 3.70 -20.29 0.09
N PRO A 646 2.69 -21.19 0.08
CA PRO A 646 1.32 -20.78 0.42
C PRO A 646 1.19 -20.16 1.82
N ARG A 647 2.04 -20.57 2.78
CA ARG A 647 2.05 -19.98 4.14
C ARG A 647 2.87 -18.71 4.26
N ALA A 648 3.88 -18.55 3.39
CA ALA A 648 4.74 -17.38 3.35
C ALA A 648 4.11 -16.18 2.61
N LYS A 649 2.91 -16.35 2.03
CA LYS A 649 2.23 -15.26 1.34
C LYS A 649 1.99 -14.07 2.28
N GLY A 650 2.31 -12.88 1.77
CA GLY A 650 2.32 -11.62 2.51
C GLY A 650 3.43 -11.46 3.56
N ASN A 651 4.24 -12.50 3.82
CA ASN A 651 5.41 -12.42 4.70
C ASN A 651 6.70 -12.22 3.88
N GLU A 652 7.65 -11.47 4.44
CA GLU A 652 8.81 -10.98 3.71
C GLU A 652 10.02 -10.82 4.65
N ALA A 653 11.22 -11.04 4.13
CA ALA A 653 12.48 -10.94 4.89
C ALA A 653 13.55 -10.19 4.09
N ASP A 654 14.60 -9.75 4.78
CA ASP A 654 15.73 -9.04 4.14
C ASP A 654 16.58 -9.99 3.29
N MET A 655 16.94 -11.15 3.82
CA MET A 655 17.62 -12.25 3.12
C MET A 655 16.64 -13.42 2.92
N VAL A 656 16.48 -13.85 1.68
CA VAL A 656 15.64 -15.00 1.33
C VAL A 656 16.48 -16.08 0.65
N TYR A 657 16.35 -17.31 1.12
CA TYR A 657 16.89 -18.51 0.47
C TYR A 657 15.77 -19.28 -0.20
N LEU A 658 15.92 -19.61 -1.47
CA LEU A 658 14.98 -20.42 -2.24
C LEU A 658 15.64 -21.75 -2.57
N LEU A 659 15.07 -22.85 -2.07
CA LEU A 659 15.53 -24.20 -2.35
C LEU A 659 14.51 -24.96 -3.17
N GLY A 660 14.98 -25.91 -3.99
CA GLY A 660 14.11 -26.77 -4.77
C GLY A 660 13.85 -26.28 -6.20
N LEU A 661 14.73 -25.43 -6.75
CA LEU A 661 14.59 -25.01 -8.15
C LEU A 661 14.62 -26.20 -9.12
N ASP A 662 15.28 -27.31 -8.76
CA ASP A 662 15.26 -28.56 -9.50
C ASP A 662 13.85 -29.14 -9.70
N SER A 663 12.96 -29.01 -8.72
CA SER A 663 11.56 -29.46 -8.86
C SER A 663 10.85 -28.65 -9.95
N ILE A 664 11.03 -27.33 -9.96
CA ILE A 664 10.47 -26.45 -10.99
C ILE A 664 11.11 -26.75 -12.35
N ALA A 665 12.43 -26.95 -12.39
CA ALA A 665 13.17 -27.18 -13.63
C ALA A 665 12.79 -28.51 -14.32
N ARG A 666 12.47 -29.57 -13.55
CA ARG A 666 11.90 -30.82 -14.10
C ARG A 666 10.57 -30.59 -14.82
N HIS A 667 9.83 -29.57 -14.40
CA HIS A 667 8.51 -29.21 -14.91
C HIS A 667 8.50 -27.77 -15.44
N GLU A 668 9.56 -27.34 -16.11
CA GLU A 668 9.80 -25.92 -16.47
C GLU A 668 8.70 -25.26 -17.33
N SER A 669 7.82 -26.06 -17.93
CA SER A 669 6.68 -25.62 -18.75
C SER A 669 5.36 -25.46 -17.96
N ASP A 670 5.39 -25.74 -16.65
CA ASP A 670 4.28 -25.59 -15.72
C ASP A 670 4.16 -24.13 -15.26
N LEU A 671 3.02 -23.52 -15.57
CA LEU A 671 2.74 -22.11 -15.26
C LEU A 671 2.59 -21.85 -13.76
N THR A 672 2.05 -22.80 -13.01
CA THR A 672 1.83 -22.70 -11.58
C THR A 672 3.17 -22.73 -10.84
N LEU A 673 4.09 -23.63 -11.24
CA LEU A 673 5.43 -23.70 -10.66
C LEU A 673 6.29 -22.48 -11.05
N ARG A 674 6.21 -22.00 -12.29
CA ARG A 674 6.89 -20.76 -12.71
C ARG A 674 6.39 -19.54 -11.93
N ASN A 675 5.09 -19.47 -11.70
CA ASN A 675 4.49 -18.43 -10.88
C ASN A 675 4.84 -18.57 -9.38
N GLN A 676 4.95 -19.80 -8.86
CA GLN A 676 5.49 -20.08 -7.53
C GLN A 676 6.90 -19.48 -7.37
N LEU A 677 7.78 -19.68 -8.36
CA LEU A 677 9.12 -19.07 -8.37
C LEU A 677 9.05 -17.54 -8.35
N PHE A 678 8.24 -16.94 -9.21
CA PHE A 678 8.04 -15.47 -9.25
C PHE A 678 7.61 -14.91 -7.88
N VAL A 679 6.59 -15.51 -7.27
CA VAL A 679 6.04 -15.08 -5.99
C VAL A 679 7.05 -15.30 -4.85
N ALA A 680 7.91 -16.33 -4.93
CA ALA A 680 8.94 -16.59 -3.93
C ALA A 680 10.12 -15.62 -4.04
N MET A 681 10.62 -15.35 -5.26
CA MET A 681 11.73 -14.42 -5.50
C MET A 681 11.42 -13.00 -5.03
N THR A 682 10.15 -12.60 -5.09
CA THR A 682 9.70 -11.27 -4.67
C THR A 682 9.43 -11.15 -3.16
N ARG A 683 9.70 -12.18 -2.35
CA ARG A 683 9.59 -12.11 -0.87
C ARG A 683 10.78 -11.44 -0.20
N THR A 684 11.86 -11.18 -0.95
CA THR A 684 13.03 -10.47 -0.44
C THR A 684 12.84 -8.95 -0.44
N LYS A 685 13.40 -8.32 0.59
CA LYS A 685 13.59 -6.87 0.68
C LYS A 685 15.01 -6.45 0.27
N ALA A 686 15.97 -7.38 0.26
CA ALA A 686 17.38 -7.04 0.06
C ALA A 686 18.20 -8.05 -0.74
N TRP A 687 18.34 -9.28 -0.24
CA TRP A 687 19.19 -10.30 -0.85
C TRP A 687 18.39 -11.57 -1.11
N LEU A 688 18.71 -12.21 -2.24
CA LEU A 688 18.10 -13.46 -2.67
C LEU A 688 19.18 -14.46 -3.06
N SER A 689 19.13 -15.65 -2.46
CA SER A 689 19.94 -16.79 -2.87
C SER A 689 19.02 -17.90 -3.36
N LEU A 690 19.24 -18.35 -4.59
CA LEU A 690 18.47 -19.40 -5.23
C LEU A 690 19.37 -20.61 -5.49
N SER A 691 18.90 -21.81 -5.12
CA SER A 691 19.65 -23.04 -5.34
C SER A 691 18.79 -24.18 -5.90
N GLY A 692 19.48 -25.09 -6.57
CA GLY A 692 18.92 -26.35 -7.03
C GLY A 692 19.99 -27.41 -7.24
N ILE A 693 19.56 -28.65 -7.43
CA ILE A 693 20.44 -29.79 -7.68
C ILE A 693 20.37 -30.27 -9.12
N GLY A 694 21.46 -30.85 -9.63
CA GLY A 694 21.50 -31.43 -10.97
C GLY A 694 21.69 -30.40 -12.09
N LYS A 695 21.33 -30.78 -13.32
CA LYS A 695 21.52 -29.95 -14.52
C LYS A 695 20.24 -29.92 -15.35
N TYR A 696 19.72 -28.73 -15.59
CA TYR A 696 18.50 -28.51 -16.34
C TYR A 696 18.64 -27.30 -17.29
N PRO A 697 18.00 -27.31 -18.47
CA PRO A 697 18.02 -26.16 -19.40
C PRO A 697 17.54 -24.85 -18.77
N MET A 698 16.56 -24.91 -17.87
CA MET A 698 16.08 -23.75 -17.11
C MET A 698 17.19 -23.06 -16.29
N TYR A 699 18.27 -23.75 -15.93
CA TYR A 699 19.39 -23.13 -15.22
C TYR A 699 20.22 -22.23 -16.12
N GLU A 700 20.34 -22.58 -17.41
CA GLU A 700 20.96 -21.70 -18.41
C GLU A 700 20.10 -20.46 -18.65
N GLU A 701 18.77 -20.63 -18.71
CA GLU A 701 17.82 -19.51 -18.74
C GLU A 701 18.01 -18.60 -17.52
N MET A 702 18.10 -19.17 -16.31
CA MET A 702 18.31 -18.39 -15.09
C MET A 702 19.63 -17.59 -15.12
N CYS A 703 20.72 -18.20 -15.57
CA CYS A 703 22.00 -17.51 -15.74
C CYS A 703 21.91 -16.35 -16.76
N GLN A 704 21.22 -16.56 -17.88
CA GLN A 704 20.98 -15.49 -18.86
C GLN A 704 20.13 -14.36 -18.27
N VAL A 705 19.07 -14.70 -17.55
CA VAL A 705 18.20 -13.73 -16.87
C VAL A 705 18.98 -12.86 -15.88
N ILE A 706 19.84 -13.47 -15.06
CA ILE A 706 20.69 -12.72 -14.10
C ILE A 706 21.65 -11.79 -14.85
N SER A 707 22.24 -12.27 -15.94
CA SER A 707 23.19 -11.49 -16.76
C SER A 707 22.54 -10.31 -17.48
N SER A 708 21.26 -10.44 -17.85
CA SER A 708 20.47 -9.41 -18.52
C SER A 708 20.07 -8.22 -17.63
N CYS A 709 20.18 -8.35 -16.30
CA CYS A 709 19.87 -7.29 -15.33
C CYS A 709 18.43 -6.74 -15.48
N ASP A 710 18.26 -5.55 -16.03
CA ASP A 710 17.00 -4.82 -16.14
C ASP A 710 16.40 -4.78 -17.56
N THR A 711 17.09 -5.40 -18.52
CA THR A 711 16.75 -5.34 -19.95
C THR A 711 16.79 -6.73 -20.57
N PHE A 712 15.67 -7.17 -21.11
CA PHE A 712 15.54 -8.49 -21.74
C PHE A 712 15.20 -8.34 -23.22
N THR A 713 15.97 -9.02 -24.07
CA THR A 713 15.73 -9.08 -25.51
C THR A 713 15.51 -10.52 -25.93
N PHE A 714 14.38 -10.80 -26.57
CA PHE A 714 13.99 -12.15 -26.97
C PHE A 714 13.16 -12.14 -28.26
N SER A 715 13.11 -13.27 -28.95
CA SER A 715 12.31 -13.44 -30.18
C SER A 715 10.91 -13.93 -29.84
N TYR A 716 9.88 -13.16 -30.25
CA TYR A 716 8.49 -13.54 -30.06
C TYR A 716 8.02 -14.48 -31.18
N ASN A 717 8.35 -15.77 -31.05
CA ASN A 717 8.13 -16.74 -32.12
C ASN A 717 6.73 -17.37 -32.14
N ARG A 718 6.02 -17.32 -31.01
CA ARG A 718 4.67 -17.87 -30.85
C ARG A 718 3.91 -17.15 -29.73
N PRO A 719 2.56 -17.16 -29.76
CA PRO A 719 1.77 -16.70 -28.63
C PRO A 719 2.08 -17.50 -27.35
N PRO A 720 2.05 -16.86 -26.17
CA PRO A 720 2.22 -17.57 -24.91
C PRO A 720 1.06 -18.54 -24.68
N LYS A 721 1.27 -19.55 -23.83
CA LYS A 721 0.17 -20.42 -23.37
C LYS A 721 -0.89 -19.64 -22.59
N ARG A 722 -0.48 -18.54 -21.97
CA ARG A 722 -1.32 -17.65 -21.17
C ARG A 722 -0.92 -16.21 -21.44
N ASP A 723 -1.88 -15.43 -21.94
CA ASP A 723 -1.79 -13.98 -21.99
C ASP A 723 -2.35 -13.39 -20.68
N ILE A 724 -1.62 -12.45 -20.09
CA ILE A 724 -2.05 -11.73 -18.88
C ILE A 724 -2.36 -10.25 -19.17
N SER A 725 -2.44 -9.89 -20.44
CA SER A 725 -2.95 -8.60 -20.89
C SER A 725 -4.38 -8.40 -20.40
N GLU A 726 -4.75 -7.17 -20.08
CA GLU A 726 -6.15 -6.81 -19.88
C GLU A 726 -6.89 -6.87 -21.21
N ASP A 727 -8.03 -7.58 -21.25
CA ASP A 727 -8.98 -7.48 -22.34
C ASP A 727 -9.47 -6.02 -22.42
N THR A 728 -9.06 -5.31 -23.48
CA THR A 728 -9.51 -3.93 -23.77
C THR A 728 -10.92 -3.88 -24.32
#